data_AF-A0AAJ5Z436-F1
#
_entry.id   AF-A0AAJ5Z436-F1
#
_cell.length_a   1.000
_cell.length_b   1.000
_cell.length_c   1.000
_cell.angle_alpha   90.00
_cell.angle_beta   90.00
_cell.angle_gamma   90.00
#
_symmetry.space_group_name_H-M   'P 1'
#
loop_
_entity.id
_entity.type
_entity.pdbx_description
1 polymer ?
#
loop_
_entity_poly.entity_id
_entity_poly.type
_entity_poly.pdbx_seq_one_letter_code
_entity_poly.pdbx_strand_id
1 'polypeptide(L)'
;MVRTSREVAPLERVQALQSHLASSTDLNSITELIKQIEELHTQLEEVDDQRSHIKALTLATRVVSRALVTLSDKGIFDTDLTDADGRLVLQEASDAKAKVSRWLRQQWNTFVSLILDELLYSEFAPVRQAALEVCMALQTASSEALHKHGTIKSGRWSVTPFRPLVQTVLWRQVPDDVLETLAEEYLEVYDDVRFFFCKEVSRVLRNVPDASIKNERVRSHARALLSRITAIPTEPSHLNNFLIPHLSHAPKKKKSNKKPKLTVSQDGDDDDGIIEVEPTLSESDEEKEDEDSASRKRRRSRHGHVADALHTLGSQRQVFAAAWLSLLLPSTHVDVNGQRIVHGGKLSTAETHDILVRLHAQILPHLPNPSMLHDFLVDCLDTKGTTALLALNGLFTLIVHHNLDYPDFYTRLYALLDASVLHTRYRSRFMRMLDTFLSSMLLPVAIVASFTKRLSRLSLRATPAALVEIIPFIWNMLKHHPSCMQMIHRDWDGDHLALGPSGVQDPFDPHEPNPLFTHALESSLWEISTFGAYHLSQSSQHGKSATDGGDTHYLGSVTSFASIFAEPFTQPRYELEDFLDTTYSTMFENETRKTLKRRHSSNKPIVPPALNPLDLTLAVPPILAEKSGHHDAAVRREIRKRLQLYAFPSADPPQGDTPLEQNRRALPLDDCARFWNIL
;
A
#
# COMPACT_ATOMS: atom_id res chain seq x y z
N MET A 1 -23.28 44.17 -54.17
CA MET A 1 -22.95 44.70 -52.83
C MET A 1 -23.42 43.67 -51.82
N VAL A 2 -22.63 42.99 -50.99
CA VAL A 2 -21.19 42.86 -50.78
C VAL A 2 -21.04 41.38 -50.42
N ARG A 3 -20.25 40.61 -51.18
CA ARG A 3 -19.77 39.31 -50.73
C ARG A 3 -18.79 39.61 -49.59
N THR A 4 -19.25 39.49 -48.36
CA THR A 4 -18.34 39.40 -47.22
C THR A 4 -17.50 38.15 -47.43
N SER A 5 -16.18 38.33 -47.35
CA SER A 5 -15.16 37.29 -47.39
C SER A 5 -15.61 36.06 -46.60
N ARG A 6 -15.60 34.87 -47.22
CA ARG A 6 -15.58 33.60 -46.48
C ARG A 6 -14.43 33.72 -45.48
N GLU A 7 -14.73 33.80 -44.18
CA GLU A 7 -13.72 33.59 -43.16
C GLU A 7 -13.13 32.21 -43.42
N VAL A 8 -11.83 32.18 -43.73
CA VAL A 8 -11.09 30.96 -44.02
C VAL A 8 -11.16 30.10 -42.76
N ALA A 9 -11.55 28.83 -42.90
CA ALA A 9 -11.67 27.95 -41.75
C ALA A 9 -10.33 27.90 -41.00
N PRO A 10 -10.33 27.89 -39.65
CA PRO A 10 -9.11 27.97 -38.86
C PRO A 10 -8.09 26.88 -39.23
N LEU A 11 -8.58 25.68 -39.57
CA LEU A 11 -7.76 24.58 -40.06
C LEU A 11 -7.04 24.90 -41.38
N GLU A 12 -7.72 25.51 -42.34
CA GLU A 12 -7.15 25.89 -43.63
C GLU A 12 -6.07 26.96 -43.47
N ARG A 13 -6.27 27.89 -42.52
CA ARG A 13 -5.29 28.94 -42.20
C ARG A 13 -4.01 28.36 -41.61
N VAL A 14 -4.10 27.41 -40.68
CA VAL A 14 -2.93 26.73 -40.10
C VAL A 14 -2.21 25.90 -41.18
N GLN A 15 -2.96 25.22 -42.05
CA GLN A 15 -2.37 24.46 -43.18
C GLN A 15 -1.65 25.37 -44.18
N ALA A 16 -2.20 26.55 -44.47
CA ALA A 16 -1.54 27.53 -45.32
C ALA A 16 -0.21 27.99 -44.70
N LEU A 17 -0.18 28.30 -43.40
CA LEU A 17 1.07 28.66 -42.71
C LEU A 17 2.07 27.52 -42.65
N GLN A 18 1.62 26.28 -42.46
CA GLN A 18 2.47 25.10 -42.54
C GLN A 18 3.11 24.96 -43.93
N SER A 19 2.34 25.19 -45.00
CA SER A 19 2.86 25.14 -46.37
C SER A 19 3.87 26.27 -46.65
N HIS A 20 3.65 27.46 -46.05
CA HIS A 20 4.57 28.59 -46.12
C HIS A 20 5.89 28.29 -45.39
N LEU A 21 5.83 27.68 -44.21
CA LEU A 21 7.01 27.21 -43.47
C LEU A 21 7.83 26.16 -44.22
N ALA A 22 7.17 25.31 -45.01
CA ALA A 22 7.85 24.28 -45.79
C ALA A 22 8.51 24.82 -47.07
N SER A 23 7.96 25.90 -47.65
CA SER A 23 8.38 26.44 -48.95
C SER A 23 9.27 27.68 -48.88
N SER A 24 9.17 28.47 -47.79
CA SER A 24 9.91 29.71 -47.60
C SER A 24 11.04 29.57 -46.59
N THR A 25 12.01 30.50 -46.63
CA THR A 25 13.06 30.63 -45.60
C THR A 25 12.66 31.60 -44.49
N ASP A 26 11.46 32.17 -44.56
CA ASP A 26 10.98 33.18 -43.64
C ASP A 26 10.42 32.55 -42.35
N LEU A 27 11.12 32.80 -41.24
CA LEU A 27 10.80 32.25 -39.93
C LEU A 27 9.64 32.98 -39.22
N ASN A 28 9.19 34.13 -39.72
CA ASN A 28 8.12 34.95 -39.12
C ASN A 28 6.79 34.19 -38.95
N SER A 29 6.56 33.21 -39.82
CA SER A 29 5.47 32.24 -39.75
C SER A 29 5.38 31.49 -38.40
N ILE A 30 6.49 31.32 -37.68
CA ILE A 30 6.49 30.72 -36.33
C ILE A 30 5.78 31.64 -35.33
N THR A 31 6.08 32.94 -35.35
CA THR A 31 5.41 33.91 -34.48
C THR A 31 3.93 34.06 -34.82
N GLU A 32 3.59 34.02 -36.11
CA GLU A 32 2.18 34.02 -36.54
C GLU A 32 1.43 32.78 -36.06
N LEU A 33 2.06 31.60 -36.12
CA LEU A 33 1.47 30.37 -35.58
C LEU A 33 1.31 30.43 -34.06
N ILE A 34 2.29 30.95 -33.31
CA ILE A 34 2.17 31.10 -31.85
C ILE A 34 0.99 32.00 -31.51
N LYS A 35 0.84 33.15 -32.17
CA LYS A 35 -0.31 34.04 -31.99
C LYS A 35 -1.63 33.37 -32.37
N GLN A 36 -1.65 32.59 -33.45
CA GLN A 36 -2.85 31.83 -33.82
C GLN A 36 -3.21 30.78 -32.77
N ILE A 37 -2.23 30.17 -32.09
CA ILE A 37 -2.52 29.22 -31.01
C ILE A 37 -3.18 29.95 -29.83
N GLU A 38 -2.70 31.14 -29.45
CA GLU A 38 -3.33 31.99 -28.41
C GLU A 38 -4.77 32.38 -28.82
N GLU A 39 -4.95 32.89 -30.04
CA GLU A 39 -6.26 33.28 -30.58
C GLU A 39 -7.23 32.09 -30.62
N LEU A 40 -6.80 30.94 -31.14
CA LEU A 40 -7.63 29.75 -31.22
C LEU A 40 -7.98 29.20 -29.84
N HIS A 41 -7.08 29.29 -28.86
CA HIS A 41 -7.35 28.84 -27.50
C HIS A 41 -8.38 29.73 -26.80
N THR A 42 -8.28 31.05 -26.93
CA THR A 42 -9.25 31.99 -26.35
C THR A 42 -10.64 31.88 -26.98
N GLN A 43 -10.73 31.65 -28.29
CA GLN A 43 -12.00 31.50 -29.01
C GLN A 43 -12.67 30.14 -28.78
N LEU A 44 -11.99 29.19 -28.13
CA LEU A 44 -12.45 27.80 -28.05
C LEU A 44 -13.68 27.63 -27.16
N GLU A 45 -13.92 28.57 -26.23
CA GLU A 45 -15.13 28.63 -25.38
C GLU A 45 -16.35 29.25 -26.09
N GLU A 46 -16.13 30.13 -27.07
CA GLU A 46 -17.18 30.94 -27.69
C GLU A 46 -17.76 30.32 -28.98
N VAL A 47 -17.09 29.33 -29.57
CA VAL A 47 -17.43 28.83 -30.91
C VAL A 47 -18.19 27.50 -30.88
N ASP A 48 -19.27 27.43 -31.67
CA ASP A 48 -20.14 26.24 -31.80
C ASP A 48 -19.41 24.99 -32.35
N ASP A 49 -18.42 25.14 -33.25
CA ASP A 49 -17.65 24.03 -33.82
C ASP A 49 -16.30 23.82 -33.10
N GLN A 50 -16.38 23.40 -31.83
CA GLN A 50 -15.22 23.13 -30.98
C GLN A 50 -14.28 22.06 -31.57
N ARG A 51 -14.82 21.08 -32.29
CA ARG A 51 -14.03 19.93 -32.79
C ARG A 51 -13.05 20.33 -33.90
N SER A 52 -13.43 21.23 -34.79
CA SER A 52 -12.53 21.73 -35.83
C SER A 52 -11.46 22.66 -35.26
N HIS A 53 -11.81 23.47 -34.26
CA HIS A 53 -10.89 24.36 -33.54
C HIS A 53 -9.84 23.56 -32.76
N ILE A 54 -10.24 22.52 -32.02
CA ILE A 54 -9.31 21.61 -31.32
C ILE A 54 -8.33 20.97 -32.31
N LYS A 55 -8.82 20.52 -33.49
CA LYS A 55 -7.94 19.96 -34.53
C LYS A 55 -6.96 21.00 -35.09
N ALA A 56 -7.44 22.22 -35.34
CA ALA A 56 -6.59 23.31 -35.84
C ALA A 56 -5.52 23.69 -34.79
N LEU A 57 -5.92 23.83 -33.52
CA LEU A 57 -5.05 24.15 -32.40
C LEU A 57 -3.97 23.07 -32.20
N THR A 58 -4.38 21.80 -32.06
CA THR A 58 -3.43 20.69 -31.88
C THR A 58 -2.49 20.52 -33.07
N LEU A 59 -2.95 20.78 -34.29
CA LEU A 59 -2.10 20.79 -35.49
C LEU A 59 -1.11 21.97 -35.45
N ALA A 60 -1.56 23.17 -35.13
CA ALA A 60 -0.71 24.36 -35.02
C ALA A 60 0.40 24.16 -33.98
N THR A 61 0.06 23.68 -32.78
CA THR A 61 1.02 23.37 -31.72
C THR A 61 2.05 22.32 -32.17
N ARG A 62 1.60 21.25 -32.86
CA ARG A 62 2.52 20.25 -33.42
C ARG A 62 3.42 20.82 -34.51
N VAL A 63 2.92 21.68 -35.39
CA VAL A 63 3.71 22.33 -36.46
C VAL A 63 4.77 23.25 -35.87
N VAL A 64 4.42 24.09 -34.89
CA VAL A 64 5.41 24.97 -34.21
C VAL A 64 6.47 24.13 -33.51
N SER A 65 6.08 23.07 -32.79
CA SER A 65 7.05 22.19 -32.15
C SER A 65 8.00 21.57 -33.16
N ARG A 66 7.50 21.04 -34.27
CA ARG A 66 8.32 20.41 -35.30
C ARG A 66 9.26 21.41 -35.97
N ALA A 67 8.81 22.64 -36.21
CA ALA A 67 9.67 23.71 -36.71
C ALA A 67 10.82 23.98 -35.74
N LEU A 68 10.52 24.23 -34.46
CA LEU A 68 11.54 24.48 -33.44
C LEU A 68 12.52 23.31 -33.28
N VAL A 69 12.03 22.07 -33.27
CA VAL A 69 12.84 20.84 -33.23
C VAL A 69 13.80 20.77 -34.43
N THR A 70 13.30 21.00 -35.65
CA THR A 70 14.17 20.96 -36.84
C THR A 70 15.22 22.07 -36.85
N LEU A 71 14.91 23.23 -36.25
CA LEU A 71 15.85 24.34 -36.15
C LEU A 71 16.91 24.09 -35.06
N SER A 72 16.54 23.46 -33.93
CA SER A 72 17.48 23.05 -32.89
C SER A 72 18.39 21.92 -33.37
N ASP A 73 17.84 20.92 -34.08
CA ASP A 73 18.64 19.83 -34.67
C ASP A 73 19.67 20.33 -35.69
N LYS A 74 19.36 21.42 -36.42
CA LYS A 74 20.29 22.09 -37.33
C LYS A 74 21.34 22.95 -36.62
N GLY A 75 21.23 23.15 -35.30
CA GLY A 75 22.17 23.94 -34.51
C GLY A 75 22.08 25.45 -34.77
N ILE A 76 20.91 25.96 -35.18
CA ILE A 76 20.71 27.39 -35.46
C ILE A 76 20.68 28.20 -34.16
N PHE A 77 20.15 27.59 -33.09
CA PHE A 77 20.22 28.10 -31.73
C PHE A 77 20.53 26.95 -30.78
N ASP A 78 21.17 27.29 -29.66
CA ASP A 78 21.54 26.34 -28.62
C ASP A 78 20.60 26.46 -27.41
N THR A 79 20.34 25.34 -26.75
CA THR A 79 19.46 25.20 -25.58
C THR A 79 20.22 25.03 -24.26
N ASP A 80 21.55 25.15 -24.27
CA ASP A 80 22.39 24.87 -23.08
C ASP A 80 22.24 25.92 -21.97
N LEU A 81 22.21 27.20 -22.36
CA LEU A 81 22.20 28.33 -21.43
C LEU A 81 20.78 28.60 -20.90
N THR A 82 20.54 28.18 -19.66
CA THR A 82 19.23 28.26 -19.00
C THR A 82 19.31 29.01 -17.67
N ASP A 83 18.21 29.65 -17.28
CA ASP A 83 18.08 30.29 -15.97
C ASP A 83 17.67 29.28 -14.87
N ALA A 84 17.49 29.78 -13.64
CA ALA A 84 17.11 28.96 -12.48
C ALA A 84 15.76 28.23 -12.65
N ASP A 85 14.86 28.79 -13.46
CA ASP A 85 13.54 28.25 -13.79
C ASP A 85 13.56 27.34 -15.02
N GLY A 86 14.71 27.24 -15.70
CA GLY A 86 14.88 26.40 -16.88
C GLY A 86 14.28 27.00 -18.15
N ARG A 87 14.26 28.33 -18.27
CA ARG A 87 14.01 29.07 -19.52
C ARG A 87 15.33 29.45 -20.15
N LEU A 88 15.34 29.65 -21.47
CA LEU A 88 16.56 30.00 -22.21
C LEU A 88 16.99 31.44 -21.95
N VAL A 89 18.27 31.65 -21.64
CA VAL A 89 18.83 32.98 -21.40
C VAL A 89 18.98 33.75 -22.72
N LEU A 90 18.51 35.00 -22.74
CA LEU A 90 18.59 35.90 -23.88
C LEU A 90 19.85 36.79 -23.78
N GLN A 91 20.97 36.31 -24.32
CA GLN A 91 22.22 37.09 -24.39
C GLN A 91 22.14 38.23 -25.42
N GLU A 92 22.80 39.35 -25.13
CA GLU A 92 22.91 40.46 -26.06
C GLU A 92 23.66 40.03 -27.34
N ALA A 93 23.18 40.49 -28.48
CA ALA A 93 23.63 40.01 -29.78
C ALA A 93 24.12 41.16 -30.67
N SER A 94 25.42 41.16 -31.02
CA SER A 94 26.01 42.08 -31.98
C SER A 94 25.66 41.70 -33.42
N ASP A 95 25.81 40.40 -33.74
CA ASP A 95 25.81 39.89 -35.11
C ASP A 95 24.42 39.47 -35.59
N ALA A 96 24.16 39.54 -36.90
CA ALA A 96 22.86 39.17 -37.49
C ALA A 96 22.44 37.73 -37.14
N LYS A 97 23.38 36.77 -37.17
CA LYS A 97 23.12 35.37 -36.77
C LYS A 97 22.79 35.25 -35.29
N ALA A 98 23.49 36.00 -34.43
CA ALA A 98 23.25 36.01 -32.99
C ALA A 98 21.87 36.63 -32.68
N LYS A 99 21.44 37.66 -33.43
CA LYS A 99 20.10 38.25 -33.30
C LYS A 99 18.99 37.25 -33.65
N VAL A 100 19.15 36.48 -34.73
CA VAL A 100 18.21 35.41 -35.09
C VAL A 100 18.18 34.32 -34.02
N SER A 101 19.34 33.92 -33.49
CA SER A 101 19.44 32.93 -32.41
C SER A 101 18.73 33.42 -31.13
N ARG A 102 18.96 34.67 -30.72
CA ARG A 102 18.27 35.32 -29.60
C ARG A 102 16.75 35.34 -29.81
N TRP A 103 16.30 35.71 -31.01
CA TRP A 103 14.88 35.73 -31.34
C TRP A 103 14.27 34.31 -31.29
N LEU A 104 14.95 33.29 -31.80
CA LEU A 104 14.49 31.89 -31.71
C LEU A 104 14.39 31.40 -30.26
N ARG A 105 15.36 31.76 -29.40
CA ARG A 105 15.30 31.48 -27.96
C ARG A 105 14.10 32.15 -27.29
N GLN A 106 13.76 33.37 -27.71
CA GLN A 106 12.56 34.05 -27.24
C GLN A 106 11.30 33.33 -27.69
N GLN A 107 11.21 32.92 -28.97
CA GLN A 107 10.07 32.16 -29.49
C GLN A 107 9.91 30.79 -28.80
N TRP A 108 11.03 30.13 -28.47
CA TRP A 108 11.02 28.91 -27.68
C TRP A 108 10.43 29.15 -26.29
N ASN A 109 10.92 30.16 -25.56
CA ASN A 109 10.42 30.48 -24.23
C ASN A 109 8.92 30.83 -24.26
N THR A 110 8.47 31.63 -25.24
CA THR A 110 7.04 32.00 -25.38
C THR A 110 6.18 30.79 -25.71
N PHE A 111 6.68 29.88 -26.55
CA PHE A 111 5.96 28.66 -26.90
C PHE A 111 5.87 27.69 -25.73
N VAL A 112 6.97 27.50 -24.97
CA VAL A 112 6.98 26.66 -23.77
C VAL A 112 6.07 27.24 -22.69
N SER A 113 6.07 28.57 -22.45
CA SER A 113 5.12 29.18 -21.51
C SER A 113 3.69 29.00 -21.96
N LEU A 114 3.39 29.16 -23.25
CA LEU A 114 2.04 28.94 -23.78
C LEU A 114 1.56 27.50 -23.57
N ILE A 115 2.43 26.51 -23.81
CA ILE A 115 2.10 25.10 -23.57
C ILE A 115 1.80 24.87 -22.09
N LEU A 116 2.69 25.34 -21.21
CA LEU A 116 2.64 25.00 -19.79
C LEU A 116 1.62 25.82 -19.01
N ASP A 117 1.43 27.11 -19.33
CA ASP A 117 0.59 28.02 -18.57
C ASP A 117 -0.85 28.09 -19.07
N GLU A 118 -1.09 27.80 -20.34
CA GLU A 118 -2.41 27.86 -20.99
C GLU A 118 -2.90 26.48 -21.46
N LEU A 119 -2.20 25.85 -22.42
CA LEU A 119 -2.72 24.62 -23.06
C LEU A 119 -2.87 23.43 -22.11
N LEU A 120 -1.96 23.26 -21.14
CA LEU A 120 -2.07 22.24 -20.10
C LEU A 120 -3.30 22.43 -19.18
N TYR A 121 -3.84 23.64 -19.10
CA TYR A 121 -5.01 23.99 -18.28
C TYR A 121 -6.30 24.16 -19.09
N SER A 122 -6.26 23.88 -20.41
CA SER A 122 -7.46 23.90 -21.25
C SER A 122 -8.54 22.96 -20.70
N GLU A 123 -9.81 23.34 -20.82
CA GLU A 123 -10.95 22.49 -20.42
C GLU A 123 -11.00 21.16 -21.20
N PHE A 124 -10.41 21.12 -22.39
CA PHE A 124 -10.50 19.99 -23.31
C PHE A 124 -9.32 19.02 -23.16
N ALA A 125 -9.61 17.79 -22.75
CA ALA A 125 -8.60 16.73 -22.58
C ALA A 125 -7.68 16.51 -23.81
N PRO A 126 -8.18 16.50 -25.07
CA PRO A 126 -7.31 16.30 -26.24
C PRO A 126 -6.24 17.40 -26.41
N VAL A 127 -6.54 18.63 -25.99
CA VAL A 127 -5.59 19.75 -26.04
C VAL A 127 -4.51 19.57 -24.98
N ARG A 128 -4.90 19.21 -23.75
CA ARG A 128 -3.98 18.94 -22.65
C ARG A 128 -3.02 17.79 -22.97
N GLN A 129 -3.54 16.71 -23.53
CA GLN A 129 -2.73 15.55 -23.93
C GLN A 129 -1.76 15.90 -25.06
N ALA A 130 -2.22 16.62 -26.09
CA ALA A 130 -1.33 17.09 -27.14
C ALA A 130 -0.26 18.06 -26.63
N ALA A 131 -0.57 18.90 -25.62
CA ALA A 131 0.38 19.79 -24.99
C ALA A 131 1.49 19.02 -24.25
N LEU A 132 1.13 17.97 -23.50
CA LEU A 132 2.09 17.09 -22.83
C LEU A 132 2.97 16.33 -23.83
N GLU A 133 2.37 15.71 -24.85
CA GLU A 133 3.09 15.02 -25.94
C GLU A 133 4.11 15.95 -26.60
N VAL A 134 3.70 17.17 -26.94
CA VAL A 134 4.57 18.18 -27.56
C VAL A 134 5.69 18.59 -26.62
N CYS A 135 5.41 18.78 -25.33
CA CYS A 135 6.43 19.11 -24.35
C CYS A 135 7.50 18.01 -24.24
N MET A 136 7.09 16.74 -24.25
CA MET A 136 8.02 15.60 -24.21
C MET A 136 8.79 15.44 -25.53
N ALA A 137 8.17 15.74 -26.68
CA ALA A 137 8.86 15.77 -27.98
C ALA A 137 9.89 16.92 -28.08
N LEU A 138 9.61 18.09 -27.48
CA LEU A 138 10.60 19.16 -27.36
C LEU A 138 11.76 18.76 -26.44
N GLN A 139 11.48 17.99 -25.38
CA GLN A 139 12.51 17.49 -24.47
C GLN A 139 13.47 16.52 -25.16
N THR A 140 12.97 15.57 -25.96
CA THR A 140 13.82 14.64 -26.71
C THR A 140 14.70 15.38 -27.72
N ALA A 141 14.09 16.23 -28.52
CA ALA A 141 14.79 17.01 -29.54
C ALA A 141 15.86 17.95 -28.97
N SER A 142 15.54 18.68 -27.90
CA SER A 142 16.49 19.59 -27.26
C SER A 142 17.66 18.84 -26.63
N SER A 143 17.41 17.69 -26.01
CA SER A 143 18.47 16.83 -25.48
C SER A 143 19.37 16.26 -26.59
N GLU A 144 18.79 15.80 -27.70
CA GLU A 144 19.55 15.30 -28.84
C GLU A 144 20.38 16.38 -29.52
N ALA A 145 19.81 17.58 -29.72
CA ALA A 145 20.50 18.71 -30.31
C ALA A 145 21.74 19.10 -29.49
N LEU A 146 21.62 19.13 -28.15
CA LEU A 146 22.74 19.36 -27.24
C LEU A 146 23.82 18.29 -27.38
N HIS A 147 23.45 17.03 -27.58
CA HIS A 147 24.42 15.96 -27.77
C HIS A 147 25.15 16.06 -29.13
N LYS A 148 24.42 16.40 -30.20
CA LYS A 148 24.95 16.51 -31.56
C LYS A 148 25.91 17.69 -31.70
N HIS A 149 25.54 18.86 -31.15
CA HIS A 149 26.29 20.11 -31.31
C HIS A 149 27.20 20.46 -30.12
N GLY A 150 27.08 19.73 -29.01
CA GLY A 150 27.90 19.94 -27.83
C GLY A 150 29.38 19.64 -28.07
N THR A 151 30.24 20.47 -27.49
CA THR A 151 31.71 20.28 -27.52
C THR A 151 32.15 18.97 -26.86
N ILE A 152 31.37 18.50 -25.86
CA ILE A 152 31.59 17.25 -25.14
C ILE A 152 30.45 16.29 -25.50
N LYS A 153 30.77 15.22 -26.23
CA LYS A 153 29.85 14.11 -26.54
C LYS A 153 29.61 13.19 -25.34
N SER A 154 29.43 13.74 -24.14
CA SER A 154 28.90 13.00 -22.98
C SER A 154 27.39 13.16 -23.01
N GLY A 155 26.61 12.10 -22.90
CA GLY A 155 25.14 12.19 -22.95
C GLY A 155 24.59 13.25 -21.99
N ARG A 156 24.10 14.37 -22.54
CA ARG A 156 23.51 15.49 -21.80
C ARG A 156 21.99 15.38 -21.83
N TRP A 157 21.36 15.89 -20.78
CA TRP A 157 19.92 16.10 -20.68
C TRP A 157 19.66 17.60 -20.75
N SER A 158 18.74 18.03 -21.62
CA SER A 158 18.34 19.44 -21.69
C SER A 158 17.52 19.81 -20.46
N VAL A 159 17.81 20.97 -19.86
CA VAL A 159 17.03 21.48 -18.74
C VAL A 159 15.64 21.94 -19.20
N THR A 160 15.53 22.50 -20.40
CA THR A 160 14.25 22.99 -20.99
C THR A 160 13.72 22.01 -22.04
N PRO A 161 12.41 21.75 -22.11
CA PRO A 161 11.33 22.32 -21.28
C PRO A 161 11.02 21.52 -20.00
N PHE A 162 11.78 20.46 -19.70
CA PHE A 162 11.43 19.55 -18.61
C PHE A 162 11.41 20.19 -17.22
N ARG A 163 12.39 21.04 -16.88
CA ARG A 163 12.39 21.74 -15.58
C ARG A 163 11.15 22.63 -15.40
N PRO A 164 10.80 23.52 -16.36
CA PRO A 164 9.55 24.25 -16.32
C PRO A 164 8.33 23.34 -16.16
N LEU A 165 8.25 22.21 -16.88
CA LEU A 165 7.15 21.25 -16.76
C LEU A 165 7.03 20.70 -15.33
N VAL A 166 8.14 20.21 -14.75
CA VAL A 166 8.15 19.70 -13.37
C VAL A 166 7.77 20.79 -12.38
N GLN A 167 8.26 22.01 -12.56
CA GLN A 167 7.87 23.14 -11.72
C GLN A 167 6.36 23.42 -11.84
N THR A 168 5.79 23.54 -13.04
CA THR A 168 4.35 23.77 -13.24
C THR A 168 3.50 22.71 -12.54
N VAL A 169 3.89 21.45 -12.68
CA VAL A 169 3.20 20.31 -12.07
C VAL A 169 3.28 20.31 -10.54
N LEU A 170 4.35 20.86 -9.95
CA LEU A 170 4.52 20.95 -8.49
C LEU A 170 3.89 22.21 -7.89
N TRP A 171 4.00 23.36 -8.55
CA TRP A 171 3.52 24.65 -8.02
C TRP A 171 2.03 24.88 -8.25
N ARG A 172 1.45 24.29 -9.29
CA ARG A 172 0.07 24.52 -9.70
C ARG A 172 -0.70 23.21 -9.72
N GLN A 173 -2.00 23.27 -9.49
CA GLN A 173 -2.88 22.10 -9.54
C GLN A 173 -3.17 21.75 -11.00
N VAL A 174 -2.46 20.76 -11.54
CA VAL A 174 -2.67 20.24 -12.90
C VAL A 174 -3.84 19.23 -12.92
N PRO A 175 -4.64 19.17 -13.99
CA PRO A 175 -5.69 18.16 -14.17
C PRO A 175 -5.19 16.71 -14.03
N ASP A 176 -6.00 15.84 -13.42
CA ASP A 176 -5.62 14.46 -13.08
C ASP A 176 -5.29 13.61 -14.32
N ASP A 177 -5.92 13.86 -15.46
CA ASP A 177 -5.67 13.15 -16.71
C ASP A 177 -4.24 13.37 -17.23
N VAL A 178 -3.71 14.59 -17.11
CA VAL A 178 -2.32 14.90 -17.46
C VAL A 178 -1.36 14.23 -16.48
N LEU A 179 -1.69 14.21 -15.19
CA LEU A 179 -0.87 13.57 -14.16
C LEU A 179 -0.85 12.04 -14.32
N GLU A 180 -1.96 11.43 -14.74
CA GLU A 180 -2.07 10.01 -15.05
C GLU A 180 -1.20 9.67 -16.26
N THR A 181 -1.38 10.39 -17.37
CA THR A 181 -0.55 10.18 -18.57
C THR A 181 0.94 10.41 -18.30
N LEU A 182 1.32 11.47 -17.57
CA LEU A 182 2.72 11.71 -17.20
C LEU A 182 3.29 10.58 -16.34
N ALA A 183 2.51 10.06 -15.39
CA ALA A 183 2.96 8.97 -14.52
C ALA A 183 3.08 7.64 -15.28
N GLU A 184 2.01 7.21 -15.94
CA GLU A 184 1.90 5.88 -16.54
C GLU A 184 2.69 5.77 -17.85
N GLU A 185 2.61 6.75 -18.75
CA GLU A 185 3.26 6.66 -20.07
C GLU A 185 4.72 7.10 -20.07
N TYR A 186 5.14 7.91 -19.08
CA TYR A 186 6.50 8.46 -19.04
C TYR A 186 7.31 8.05 -17.80
N LEU A 187 6.82 8.32 -16.58
CA LEU A 187 7.61 8.07 -15.36
C LEU A 187 7.76 6.58 -15.01
N GLU A 188 6.75 5.75 -15.29
CA GLU A 188 6.84 4.30 -15.10
C GLU A 188 7.60 3.61 -16.25
N VAL A 189 7.52 4.16 -17.47
CA VAL A 189 8.04 3.55 -18.69
C VAL A 189 9.52 3.86 -18.95
N TYR A 190 9.97 5.09 -18.71
CA TYR A 190 11.32 5.55 -19.08
C TYR A 190 12.22 5.85 -17.87
N ASP A 191 13.39 5.21 -17.83
CA ASP A 191 14.34 5.29 -16.71
C ASP A 191 15.04 6.65 -16.59
N ASP A 192 15.32 7.30 -17.72
CA ASP A 192 15.89 8.65 -17.78
C ASP A 192 14.91 9.70 -17.29
N VAL A 193 13.67 9.68 -17.77
CA VAL A 193 12.62 10.61 -17.33
C VAL A 193 12.43 10.50 -15.82
N ARG A 194 12.32 9.29 -15.28
CA ARG A 194 12.18 9.08 -13.83
C ARG A 194 13.39 9.60 -13.03
N PHE A 195 14.60 9.36 -13.53
CA PHE A 195 15.84 9.84 -12.88
C PHE A 195 15.87 11.37 -12.81
N PHE A 196 15.66 12.05 -13.94
CA PHE A 196 15.67 13.52 -13.98
C PHE A 196 14.48 14.14 -13.25
N PHE A 197 13.31 13.48 -13.29
CA PHE A 197 12.14 13.88 -12.52
C PHE A 197 12.44 13.93 -11.01
N CYS A 198 12.93 12.81 -10.46
CA CYS A 198 13.26 12.74 -9.02
C CYS A 198 14.34 13.76 -8.63
N LYS A 199 15.32 14.02 -9.51
CA LYS A 199 16.35 15.04 -9.30
C LYS A 199 15.75 16.46 -9.24
N GLU A 200 14.86 16.80 -10.16
CA GLU A 200 14.21 18.12 -10.19
C GLU A 200 13.21 18.29 -9.03
N VAL A 201 12.44 17.25 -8.68
CA VAL A 201 11.57 17.27 -7.49
C VAL A 201 12.39 17.54 -6.23
N SER A 202 13.52 16.87 -6.04
CA SER A 202 14.39 17.10 -4.88
C SER A 202 14.95 18.52 -4.86
N ARG A 203 15.34 19.07 -6.01
CA ARG A 203 15.79 20.46 -6.14
C ARG A 203 14.70 21.45 -5.74
N VAL A 204 13.48 21.27 -6.25
CA VAL A 204 12.35 22.16 -5.98
C VAL A 204 11.96 22.12 -4.51
N LEU A 205 11.85 20.93 -3.91
CA LEU A 205 11.46 20.77 -2.51
C LEU A 205 12.48 21.32 -1.51
N ARG A 206 13.79 21.30 -1.84
CA ARG A 206 14.84 21.89 -1.00
C ARG A 206 14.87 23.41 -1.07
N ASN A 207 14.55 23.98 -2.24
CA ASN A 207 14.69 25.41 -2.52
C ASN A 207 13.33 26.10 -2.68
N VAL A 208 12.34 25.77 -1.85
CA VAL A 208 11.03 26.45 -1.89
C VAL A 208 11.20 27.88 -1.35
N PRO A 209 10.97 28.92 -2.18
CA PRO A 209 11.42 30.28 -1.91
C PRO A 209 10.71 30.94 -0.73
N ASP A 210 9.50 30.48 -0.35
CA ASP A 210 8.78 30.89 0.87
C ASP A 210 7.63 29.93 1.19
N ALA A 211 7.20 29.89 2.45
CA ALA A 211 6.01 29.16 2.89
C ALA A 211 4.70 29.96 2.70
N SER A 212 4.63 30.74 1.62
CA SER A 212 3.43 31.47 1.24
C SER A 212 2.27 30.49 0.93
N ILE A 213 1.02 30.97 1.04
CA ILE A 213 -0.21 30.21 0.70
C ILE A 213 -0.12 29.63 -0.73
N LYS A 214 0.55 30.34 -1.65
CA LYS A 214 0.76 29.86 -3.02
C LYS A 214 1.56 28.55 -3.09
N ASN A 215 2.46 28.33 -2.14
CA ASN A 215 3.42 27.23 -2.13
C ASN A 215 3.02 26.11 -1.15
N GLU A 216 1.86 26.22 -0.50
CA GLU A 216 1.40 25.29 0.54
C GLU A 216 1.12 23.88 -0.01
N ARG A 217 0.77 23.76 -1.29
CA ARG A 217 0.40 22.46 -1.89
C ARG A 217 1.55 21.74 -2.59
N VAL A 218 2.75 22.32 -2.62
CA VAL A 218 3.89 21.77 -3.37
C VAL A 218 4.26 20.37 -2.90
N ARG A 219 4.29 20.14 -1.58
CA ARG A 219 4.54 18.80 -1.03
C ARG A 219 3.42 17.82 -1.32
N SER A 220 2.16 18.28 -1.31
CA SER A 220 1.00 17.45 -1.67
C SER A 220 1.08 16.98 -3.12
N HIS A 221 1.36 17.89 -4.06
CA HIS A 221 1.53 17.55 -5.48
C HIS A 221 2.74 16.64 -5.72
N ALA A 222 3.89 16.92 -5.07
CA ALA A 222 5.06 16.04 -5.15
C ALA A 222 4.75 14.63 -4.64
N ARG A 223 4.05 14.52 -3.51
CA ARG A 223 3.58 13.24 -2.95
C ARG A 223 2.68 12.50 -3.93
N ALA A 224 1.72 13.18 -4.56
CA ALA A 224 0.79 12.57 -5.50
C ALA A 224 1.49 11.86 -6.67
N LEU A 225 2.57 12.46 -7.21
CA LEU A 225 3.35 11.86 -8.29
C LEU A 225 4.34 10.81 -7.79
N LEU A 226 5.07 11.09 -6.70
CA LEU A 226 6.03 10.13 -6.15
C LEU A 226 5.34 8.83 -5.71
N SER A 227 4.11 8.89 -5.17
CA SER A 227 3.31 7.71 -4.83
C SER A 227 2.86 6.89 -6.04
N ARG A 228 2.85 7.46 -7.25
CA ARG A 228 2.54 6.76 -8.51
C ARG A 228 3.78 6.09 -9.12
N ILE A 229 4.99 6.46 -8.71
CA ILE A 229 6.22 5.83 -9.20
C ILE A 229 6.43 4.50 -8.47
N THR A 230 6.00 3.40 -9.09
CA THR A 230 6.15 2.06 -8.51
C THR A 230 7.30 1.25 -9.11
N ALA A 231 7.67 1.51 -10.37
CA ALA A 231 8.63 0.74 -11.14
C ALA A 231 10.11 1.06 -10.84
N ILE A 232 10.54 1.03 -9.58
CA ILE A 232 11.93 1.38 -9.24
C ILE A 232 12.89 0.23 -9.60
N PRO A 233 14.01 0.48 -10.32
CA PRO A 233 14.95 -0.57 -10.71
C PRO A 233 15.60 -1.23 -9.49
N THR A 234 15.36 -2.53 -9.32
CA THR A 234 16.01 -3.39 -8.33
C THR A 234 17.18 -4.17 -8.92
N GLU A 235 17.12 -4.47 -10.22
CA GLU A 235 18.18 -5.15 -10.96
C GLU A 235 18.76 -4.28 -12.08
N PRO A 236 20.05 -4.47 -12.45
CA PRO A 236 20.64 -3.75 -13.58
C PRO A 236 19.94 -4.03 -14.92
N SER A 237 19.28 -5.19 -15.06
CA SER A 237 18.49 -5.61 -16.23
C SER A 237 17.25 -4.74 -16.45
N HIS A 238 16.72 -4.13 -15.39
CA HIS A 238 15.56 -3.26 -15.46
C HIS A 238 15.87 -1.91 -16.12
N LEU A 239 17.15 -1.52 -16.20
CA LEU A 239 17.58 -0.29 -16.87
C LEU A 239 17.69 -0.54 -18.37
N ASN A 240 16.58 -0.44 -19.08
CA ASN A 240 16.50 -0.85 -20.48
C ASN A 240 15.73 0.12 -21.38
N ASN A 241 14.91 1.00 -20.82
CA ASN A 241 14.03 1.86 -21.60
C ASN A 241 14.34 3.33 -21.34
N PHE A 242 14.73 4.03 -22.39
CA PHE A 242 15.17 5.42 -22.34
C PHE A 242 14.38 6.22 -23.36
N LEU A 243 13.84 7.35 -22.93
CA LEU A 243 13.14 8.27 -23.82
C LEU A 243 14.11 8.87 -24.84
N ILE A 244 15.34 9.14 -24.41
CA ILE A 244 16.36 9.78 -25.22
C ILE A 244 17.33 8.74 -25.82
N PRO A 245 17.41 8.62 -27.16
CA PRO A 245 18.23 7.61 -27.82
C PRO A 245 19.72 7.66 -27.46
N HIS A 246 20.34 8.85 -27.37
CA HIS A 246 21.77 8.94 -27.05
C HIS A 246 22.11 8.59 -25.59
N LEU A 247 21.14 8.61 -24.69
CA LEU A 247 21.33 8.19 -23.29
C LEU A 247 21.20 6.67 -23.11
N SER A 248 20.59 5.97 -24.07
CA SER A 248 20.42 4.52 -24.03
C SER A 248 21.75 3.75 -24.06
N HIS A 249 22.79 4.33 -24.65
CA HIS A 249 24.08 3.67 -24.77
C HIS A 249 24.94 3.89 -23.52
N ALA A 250 25.17 2.81 -22.78
CA ALA A 250 26.06 2.85 -21.63
C ALA A 250 27.47 3.34 -22.02
N PRO A 251 28.07 4.24 -21.23
CA PRO A 251 29.41 4.74 -21.49
C PRO A 251 30.44 3.60 -21.49
N LYS A 252 31.30 3.57 -22.51
CA LYS A 252 32.35 2.54 -22.65
C LYS A 252 33.36 2.69 -21.50
N LYS A 253 33.28 1.82 -20.48
CA LYS A 253 34.29 1.75 -19.40
C LYS A 253 35.67 1.52 -20.01
N LYS A 254 36.55 2.52 -19.96
CA LYS A 254 37.97 2.32 -20.28
C LYS A 254 38.57 1.39 -19.23
N LYS A 255 39.00 0.18 -19.62
CA LYS A 255 39.74 -0.74 -18.75
C LYS A 255 41.05 -0.07 -18.31
N SER A 256 41.10 0.52 -17.12
CA SER A 256 42.38 0.89 -16.51
C SER A 256 42.97 -0.35 -15.85
N ASN A 257 43.92 -0.99 -16.52
CA ASN A 257 44.81 -1.97 -15.89
C ASN A 257 45.64 -1.26 -14.81
N LYS A 258 45.21 -1.31 -13.55
CA LYS A 258 46.09 -1.11 -12.40
C LYS A 258 45.88 -2.27 -11.43
N LYS A 259 46.89 -3.14 -11.36
CA LYS A 259 47.03 -4.20 -10.35
C LYS A 259 46.93 -3.55 -8.95
N PRO A 260 46.16 -4.13 -8.01
CA PRO A 260 46.15 -3.64 -6.63
C PRO A 260 47.48 -4.02 -5.98
N LYS A 261 48.23 -3.02 -5.51
CA LYS A 261 49.39 -3.22 -4.64
C LYS A 261 48.84 -3.11 -3.21
N LEU A 262 48.80 -4.22 -2.48
CA LEU A 262 48.58 -4.21 -1.04
C LEU A 262 49.75 -3.48 -0.38
N THR A 263 49.47 -2.45 0.40
CA THR A 263 50.35 -1.97 1.45
C THR A 263 49.53 -1.86 2.72
N VAL A 264 49.85 -2.73 3.68
CA VAL A 264 49.44 -2.66 5.08
C VAL A 264 50.18 -1.49 5.71
N SER A 265 49.46 -0.64 6.43
CA SER A 265 50.02 0.22 7.49
C SER A 265 49.02 0.24 8.63
N GLN A 266 49.55 -0.13 9.79
CA GLN A 266 48.94 -0.26 11.11
C GLN A 266 48.94 1.10 11.82
N ASP A 267 48.12 1.20 12.88
CA ASP A 267 47.95 2.31 13.85
C ASP A 267 47.04 3.45 13.35
N GLY A 268 45.95 3.88 14.00
CA GLY A 268 45.51 3.74 15.38
C GLY A 268 45.42 5.14 16.02
N ASP A 269 44.28 5.82 15.92
CA ASP A 269 43.74 6.72 16.97
C ASP A 269 42.38 7.32 16.56
N ASP A 270 41.54 7.55 17.56
CA ASP A 270 40.19 8.11 17.52
C ASP A 270 40.17 9.61 17.14
N ASP A 271 39.21 10.03 16.31
CA ASP A 271 38.67 11.42 16.34
C ASP A 271 37.28 11.47 15.70
N ASP A 272 36.29 11.82 16.52
CA ASP A 272 34.89 12.02 16.18
C ASP A 272 34.71 13.33 15.40
N GLY A 273 34.70 13.23 14.06
CA GLY A 273 34.42 14.34 13.16
C GLY A 273 33.07 14.16 12.44
N ILE A 274 32.06 14.89 12.90
CA ILE A 274 30.74 15.07 12.26
C ILE A 274 30.93 15.41 10.76
N ILE A 275 30.41 14.55 9.87
CA ILE A 275 30.35 14.83 8.44
C ILE A 275 29.06 15.62 8.18
N GLU A 276 29.16 16.95 8.21
CA GLU A 276 28.16 17.82 7.58
C GLU A 276 28.14 17.53 6.07
N VAL A 277 26.99 17.06 5.58
CA VAL A 277 26.76 16.83 4.16
C VAL A 277 26.08 18.07 3.58
N GLU A 278 26.90 19.00 3.08
CA GLU A 278 26.48 19.84 1.95
C GLU A 278 27.09 19.31 0.65
N PRO A 279 26.30 19.31 -0.42
CA PRO A 279 26.79 20.03 -1.59
C PRO A 279 25.69 20.92 -2.19
N THR A 280 25.85 22.21 -1.97
CA THR A 280 25.27 23.26 -2.81
C THR A 280 25.96 23.25 -4.18
N LEU A 281 25.22 22.96 -5.24
CA LEU A 281 25.58 23.37 -6.60
C LEU A 281 25.11 24.81 -6.78
N SER A 282 25.95 25.77 -6.40
CA SER A 282 25.81 27.16 -6.83
C SER A 282 26.64 27.36 -8.10
N GLU A 283 25.98 27.53 -9.23
CA GLU A 283 26.59 28.09 -10.44
C GLU A 283 26.74 29.59 -10.25
N SER A 284 27.97 30.07 -10.03
CA SER A 284 28.38 31.46 -10.26
C SER A 284 29.88 31.49 -10.45
N ASP A 285 30.28 31.68 -11.71
CA ASP A 285 31.65 32.03 -12.09
C ASP A 285 31.84 33.52 -11.81
N GLU A 286 32.69 33.85 -10.83
CA GLU A 286 33.44 35.10 -10.83
C GLU A 286 34.93 34.78 -10.70
N GLU A 287 35.68 35.16 -11.74
CA GLU A 287 37.11 34.97 -11.88
C GLU A 287 37.88 35.94 -10.97
N LYS A 288 38.76 35.39 -10.11
CA LYS A 288 40.03 36.04 -9.75
C LYS A 288 41.15 35.01 -9.77
N GLU A 289 42.12 35.28 -10.62
CA GLU A 289 43.39 34.57 -10.72
C GLU A 289 44.21 34.77 -9.44
N ASP A 290 44.81 33.69 -8.92
CA ASP A 290 46.23 33.65 -8.55
C ASP A 290 46.65 32.21 -8.15
N GLU A 291 47.96 32.00 -8.22
CA GLU A 291 48.74 30.78 -8.47
C GLU A 291 48.61 29.63 -7.46
N ASP A 292 48.48 28.38 -7.95
CA ASP A 292 49.46 27.29 -7.70
C ASP A 292 49.01 25.94 -8.29
N SER A 293 49.88 25.36 -9.12
CA SER A 293 49.53 24.34 -10.13
C SER A 293 50.15 22.96 -9.83
N ALA A 294 49.68 22.26 -8.79
CA ALA A 294 50.03 20.83 -8.64
C ALA A 294 48.98 19.95 -7.92
N SER A 295 48.17 20.51 -7.02
CA SER A 295 47.24 19.73 -6.19
C SER A 295 45.86 19.45 -6.83
N ARG A 296 45.49 20.19 -7.88
CA ARG A 296 44.17 20.09 -8.54
C ARG A 296 43.95 18.88 -9.45
N LYS A 297 45.01 18.15 -9.86
CA LYS A 297 44.85 16.98 -10.75
C LYS A 297 44.18 15.76 -10.11
N ARG A 298 44.08 15.67 -8.77
CA ARG A 298 43.37 14.57 -8.09
C ARG A 298 41.92 14.87 -7.69
N ARG A 299 41.49 16.14 -7.61
CA ARG A 299 40.10 16.52 -7.24
C ARG A 299 39.13 16.69 -8.43
N ARG A 300 39.62 16.74 -9.68
CA ARG A 300 38.76 16.86 -10.89
C ARG A 300 38.16 15.55 -11.42
N SER A 301 38.42 14.39 -10.79
CA SER A 301 38.00 13.06 -11.28
C SER A 301 36.89 12.38 -10.46
N ARG A 302 36.07 13.13 -9.72
CA ARG A 302 34.94 12.58 -8.93
C ARG A 302 33.54 12.93 -9.44
N HIS A 303 33.43 13.71 -10.52
CA HIS A 303 32.15 13.87 -11.22
C HIS A 303 32.04 12.75 -12.25
N GLY A 304 31.40 11.64 -11.89
CA GLY A 304 30.93 10.67 -12.89
C GLY A 304 30.05 11.42 -13.89
N HIS A 305 30.19 11.13 -15.18
CA HIS A 305 29.34 11.79 -16.18
C HIS A 305 27.87 11.46 -15.88
N VAL A 306 26.94 12.37 -16.16
CA VAL A 306 25.50 12.14 -15.94
C VAL A 306 25.03 10.83 -16.59
N ALA A 307 25.60 10.49 -17.74
CA ALA A 307 25.40 9.21 -18.40
C ALA A 307 25.90 7.99 -17.58
N ASP A 308 27.03 8.08 -16.87
CA ASP A 308 27.49 7.02 -15.97
C ASP A 308 26.53 6.83 -14.79
N ALA A 309 26.03 7.95 -14.25
CA ALA A 309 25.10 7.97 -13.13
C ALA A 309 23.73 7.35 -13.49
N LEU A 310 23.26 7.56 -14.71
CA LEU A 310 21.99 7.03 -15.20
C LEU A 310 21.98 5.50 -15.29
N HIS A 311 23.09 4.91 -15.75
CA HIS A 311 23.27 3.46 -15.90
C HIS A 311 23.68 2.75 -14.59
N THR A 312 23.83 3.50 -13.50
CA THR A 312 24.24 2.95 -12.20
C THR A 312 23.04 2.84 -11.27
N LEU A 313 22.68 1.62 -10.88
CA LEU A 313 21.55 1.35 -9.98
C LEU A 313 21.65 2.09 -8.64
N GLY A 314 22.84 2.19 -8.06
CA GLY A 314 23.07 2.95 -6.82
C GLY A 314 22.72 4.44 -6.96
N SER A 315 23.00 5.05 -8.11
CA SER A 315 22.69 6.46 -8.38
C SER A 315 21.18 6.66 -8.59
N GLN A 316 20.51 5.75 -9.32
CA GLN A 316 19.05 5.75 -9.46
C GLN A 316 18.34 5.71 -8.09
N ARG A 317 18.77 4.78 -7.22
CA ARG A 317 18.26 4.69 -5.84
C ARG A 317 18.55 5.94 -5.01
N GLN A 318 19.74 6.51 -5.14
CA GLN A 318 20.10 7.75 -4.43
C GLN A 318 19.23 8.93 -4.83
N VAL A 319 18.93 9.10 -6.13
CA VAL A 319 18.10 10.21 -6.61
C VAL A 319 16.64 10.03 -6.21
N PHE A 320 16.11 8.80 -6.31
CA PHE A 320 14.78 8.47 -5.79
C PHE A 320 14.68 8.73 -4.27
N ALA A 321 15.68 8.27 -3.52
CA ALA A 321 15.75 8.50 -2.08
C ALA A 321 15.83 9.99 -1.75
N ALA A 322 16.62 10.77 -2.48
CA ALA A 322 16.74 12.21 -2.28
C ALA A 322 15.41 12.94 -2.47
N ALA A 323 14.57 12.51 -3.43
CA ALA A 323 13.24 13.06 -3.65
C ALA A 323 12.30 12.77 -2.46
N TRP A 324 12.22 11.51 -2.01
CA TRP A 324 11.42 11.13 -0.85
C TRP A 324 11.90 11.77 0.46
N LEU A 325 13.21 11.83 0.68
CA LEU A 325 13.79 12.48 1.84
C LEU A 325 13.49 13.98 1.84
N SER A 326 13.59 14.67 0.69
CA SER A 326 13.20 16.08 0.61
C SER A 326 11.71 16.33 0.84
N LEU A 327 10.86 15.32 0.56
CA LEU A 327 9.43 15.38 0.85
C LEU A 327 9.13 15.16 2.34
N LEU A 328 9.76 14.15 2.96
CA LEU A 328 9.51 13.72 4.34
C LEU A 328 10.23 14.57 5.39
N LEU A 329 11.43 15.05 5.05
CA LEU A 329 12.27 15.91 5.88
C LEU A 329 12.32 17.31 5.24
N PRO A 330 11.22 18.09 5.33
CA PRO A 330 11.16 19.41 4.73
C PRO A 330 12.10 20.37 5.45
N SER A 331 12.60 21.36 4.71
CA SER A 331 13.24 22.53 5.34
C SER A 331 12.22 23.24 6.23
N THR A 332 12.67 23.71 7.40
CA THR A 332 11.84 24.47 8.34
C THR A 332 12.60 25.71 8.80
N HIS A 333 11.88 26.83 8.95
CA HIS A 333 12.40 28.04 9.57
C HIS A 333 11.50 28.49 10.71
N VAL A 334 12.07 29.20 11.67
CA VAL A 334 11.33 29.78 12.80
C VAL A 334 11.00 31.22 12.44
N ASP A 335 9.71 31.57 12.45
CA ASP A 335 9.24 32.94 12.23
C ASP A 335 9.61 33.84 13.42
N VAL A 336 9.50 35.16 13.25
CA VAL A 336 9.71 36.19 14.30
C VAL A 336 8.85 35.90 15.54
N ASN A 337 7.72 35.22 15.36
CA ASN A 337 6.79 34.82 16.43
C ASN A 337 7.16 33.48 17.12
N GLY A 338 8.29 32.86 16.77
CA GLY A 338 8.73 31.58 17.33
C GLY A 338 8.01 30.34 16.76
N GLN A 339 7.19 30.49 15.71
CA GLN A 339 6.48 29.37 15.08
C GLN A 339 7.34 28.69 14.02
N ARG A 340 7.38 27.35 14.04
CA ARG A 340 8.04 26.56 12.98
C ARG A 340 7.17 26.53 11.73
N ILE A 341 7.66 27.18 10.68
CA ILE A 341 7.06 27.19 9.36
C ILE A 341 7.76 26.14 8.50
N VAL A 342 6.95 25.33 7.81
CA VAL A 342 7.43 24.24 6.96
C VAL A 342 7.38 24.67 5.51
N HIS A 343 8.53 24.62 4.83
CA HIS A 343 8.60 24.95 3.41
C HIS A 343 7.83 23.91 2.57
N GLY A 344 7.08 24.38 1.58
CA GLY A 344 6.25 23.53 0.71
C GLY A 344 4.94 23.02 1.34
N GLY A 345 4.59 23.55 2.52
CA GLY A 345 3.35 23.30 3.24
C GLY A 345 3.35 22.05 4.13
N LYS A 346 2.29 21.88 4.92
CA LYS A 346 2.12 20.72 5.81
C LYS A 346 1.34 19.64 5.07
N LEU A 347 1.80 18.39 5.15
CA LEU A 347 1.04 17.25 4.66
C LEU A 347 -0.17 17.01 5.57
N SER A 348 -1.32 16.74 4.96
CA SER A 348 -2.52 16.34 5.70
C SER A 348 -2.35 14.97 6.36
N THR A 349 -3.20 14.66 7.33
CA THR A 349 -3.20 13.37 8.03
C THR A 349 -3.46 12.21 7.07
N ALA A 350 -4.41 12.37 6.15
CA ALA A 350 -4.70 11.38 5.11
C ALA A 350 -3.50 11.17 4.17
N GLU A 351 -2.77 12.24 3.85
CA GLU A 351 -1.57 12.14 3.01
C GLU A 351 -0.45 11.38 3.70
N THR A 352 -0.23 11.69 4.97
CA THR A 352 0.74 11.00 5.82
C THR A 352 0.39 9.52 5.96
N HIS A 353 -0.89 9.17 6.12
CA HIS A 353 -1.33 7.78 6.21
C HIS A 353 -1.03 6.98 4.94
N ASP A 354 -1.28 7.53 3.75
CA ASP A 354 -0.94 6.86 2.48
C ASP A 354 0.57 6.63 2.34
N ILE A 355 1.39 7.62 2.72
CA ILE A 355 2.84 7.49 2.73
C ILE A 355 3.25 6.35 3.68
N LEU A 356 2.79 6.36 4.94
CA LEU A 356 3.15 5.35 5.94
C LEU A 356 2.71 3.93 5.52
N VAL A 357 1.57 3.81 4.83
CA VAL A 357 1.11 2.51 4.31
C VAL A 357 2.10 1.93 3.31
N ARG A 358 2.69 2.77 2.45
CA ARG A 358 3.65 2.39 1.40
C ARG A 358 5.09 2.35 1.88
N LEU A 359 5.40 3.05 2.98
CA LEU A 359 6.76 3.30 3.46
C LEU A 359 7.64 2.04 3.53
N HIS A 360 7.21 1.04 4.30
CA HIS A 360 7.98 -0.19 4.52
C HIS A 360 8.30 -1.01 3.24
N ALA A 361 7.40 -1.02 2.24
CA ALA A 361 7.51 -1.91 1.08
C ALA A 361 8.00 -1.19 -0.19
N GLN A 362 7.62 0.08 -0.38
CA GLN A 362 7.90 0.83 -1.62
C GLN A 362 8.97 1.91 -1.43
N ILE A 363 9.22 2.37 -0.20
CA ILE A 363 10.12 3.51 0.04
C ILE A 363 11.41 3.04 0.72
N LEU A 364 11.31 2.42 1.92
CA LEU A 364 12.47 1.99 2.72
C LEU A 364 13.48 1.13 1.95
N PRO A 365 13.06 0.13 1.14
CA PRO A 365 14.02 -0.72 0.42
C PRO A 365 14.92 0.06 -0.55
N HIS A 366 14.48 1.22 -1.03
CA HIS A 366 15.21 2.01 -2.01
C HIS A 366 16.05 3.13 -1.38
N LEU A 367 15.92 3.39 -0.08
CA LEU A 367 16.73 4.38 0.63
C LEU A 367 18.14 3.83 0.91
N PRO A 368 19.21 4.58 0.61
CA PRO A 368 20.56 4.17 0.96
C PRO A 368 20.79 4.20 2.48
N ASN A 369 20.30 5.25 3.15
CA ASN A 369 20.41 5.48 4.59
C ASN A 369 19.02 5.72 5.20
N PRO A 370 18.25 4.65 5.49
CA PRO A 370 16.89 4.78 5.99
C PRO A 370 16.81 5.18 7.47
N SER A 371 17.92 5.16 8.21
CA SER A 371 18.01 5.66 9.59
C SER A 371 17.63 7.14 9.74
N MET A 372 17.78 7.96 8.68
CA MET A 372 17.36 9.36 8.69
C MET A 372 15.85 9.56 8.91
N LEU A 373 15.03 8.53 8.68
CA LEU A 373 13.59 8.59 8.91
C LEU A 373 13.19 8.21 10.34
N HIS A 374 14.15 7.89 11.21
CA HIS A 374 13.89 7.56 12.62
C HIS A 374 13.07 8.65 13.30
N ASP A 375 13.57 9.89 13.30
CA ASP A 375 12.94 11.00 14.02
C ASP A 375 11.54 11.28 13.48
N PHE A 376 11.37 11.24 12.14
CA PHE A 376 10.06 11.34 11.50
C PHE A 376 9.08 10.24 11.95
N LEU A 377 9.56 9.00 12.09
CA LEU A 377 8.73 7.87 12.53
C LEU A 377 8.39 7.96 14.03
N VAL A 378 9.31 8.44 14.86
CA VAL A 378 9.06 8.70 16.28
C VAL A 378 8.04 9.82 16.45
N ASP A 379 8.16 10.93 15.70
CA ASP A 379 7.15 11.99 15.66
C ASP A 379 5.78 11.44 15.25
N CYS A 380 5.73 10.58 14.22
CA CYS A 380 4.49 9.91 13.81
C CYS A 380 3.93 8.98 14.91
N LEU A 381 4.78 8.32 15.69
CA LEU A 381 4.39 7.47 16.80
C LEU A 381 3.80 8.30 17.97
N ASP A 382 4.37 9.46 18.24
CA ASP A 382 3.93 10.37 19.30
C ASP A 382 2.58 11.05 19.01
N THR A 383 2.18 11.17 17.73
CA THR A 383 0.84 11.67 17.36
C THR A 383 -0.31 10.76 17.81
N LYS A 384 -0.03 9.52 18.24
CA LYS A 384 -1.00 8.49 18.69
C LYS A 384 -2.08 8.16 17.64
N GLY A 385 -2.91 7.15 17.93
CA GLY A 385 -4.00 6.73 17.05
C GLY A 385 -3.55 5.99 15.79
N THR A 386 -4.23 6.19 14.66
CA THR A 386 -3.98 5.44 13.42
C THR A 386 -2.63 5.76 12.78
N THR A 387 -2.13 6.98 12.93
CA THR A 387 -0.81 7.38 12.42
C THR A 387 0.30 6.54 13.07
N ALA A 388 0.24 6.38 14.39
CA ALA A 388 1.20 5.60 15.16
C ALA A 388 1.16 4.10 14.77
N LEU A 389 -0.04 3.54 14.54
CA LEU A 389 -0.20 2.17 14.06
C LEU A 389 0.45 1.94 12.70
N LEU A 390 0.35 2.91 11.78
CA LEU A 390 0.94 2.81 10.45
C LEU A 390 2.47 3.02 10.48
N ALA A 391 2.95 3.93 11.32
CA ALA A 391 4.38 4.20 11.50
C ALA A 391 5.14 3.01 12.10
N LEU A 392 4.48 2.22 12.96
CA LEU A 392 5.05 1.04 13.62
C LEU A 392 5.70 0.05 12.64
N ASN A 393 5.11 -0.15 11.46
CA ASN A 393 5.66 -1.04 10.44
C ASN A 393 6.99 -0.52 9.88
N GLY A 394 7.06 0.79 9.63
CA GLY A 394 8.28 1.47 9.19
C GLY A 394 9.37 1.38 10.26
N LEU A 395 9.03 1.67 11.52
CA LEU A 395 9.97 1.60 12.64
C LEU A 395 10.51 0.18 12.85
N PHE A 396 9.63 -0.83 12.82
CA PHE A 396 10.07 -2.22 12.93
C PHE A 396 11.01 -2.64 11.79
N THR A 397 10.74 -2.19 10.56
CA THR A 397 11.63 -2.45 9.42
C THR A 397 13.02 -1.85 9.68
N LEU A 398 13.10 -0.65 10.29
CA LEU A 398 14.38 -0.05 10.69
C LEU A 398 15.08 -0.84 11.80
N ILE A 399 14.34 -1.33 12.80
CA ILE A 399 14.89 -2.12 13.90
C ILE A 399 15.48 -3.43 13.37
N VAL A 400 14.74 -4.16 12.53
CA VAL A 400 15.13 -5.50 12.05
C VAL A 400 16.18 -5.45 10.94
N HIS A 401 16.00 -4.59 9.93
CA HIS A 401 16.87 -4.59 8.75
C HIS A 401 18.03 -3.59 8.85
N HIS A 402 17.90 -2.56 9.67
CA HIS A 402 18.89 -1.49 9.79
C HIS A 402 19.50 -1.38 11.20
N ASN A 403 19.26 -2.37 12.06
CA ASN A 403 19.80 -2.47 13.43
C ASN A 403 19.61 -1.17 14.23
N LEU A 404 18.44 -0.55 14.10
CA LEU A 404 18.08 0.61 14.90
C LEU A 404 17.77 0.16 16.33
N ASP A 405 18.55 0.63 17.29
CA ASP A 405 18.30 0.38 18.71
C ASP A 405 17.18 1.32 19.23
N TYR A 406 16.05 0.73 19.61
CA TYR A 406 14.93 1.44 20.22
C TYR A 406 14.51 0.76 21.55
N PRO A 407 15.09 1.17 22.69
CA PRO A 407 14.95 0.46 23.97
C PRO A 407 13.51 0.43 24.49
N ASP A 408 12.75 1.49 24.24
CA ASP A 408 11.35 1.64 24.67
C ASP A 408 10.34 1.02 23.69
N PHE A 409 10.76 0.07 22.84
CA PHE A 409 9.87 -0.50 21.82
C PHE A 409 8.61 -1.14 22.42
N TYR A 410 8.77 -2.04 23.40
CA TYR A 410 7.65 -2.78 23.98
C TYR A 410 6.77 -1.90 24.88
N THR A 411 7.34 -0.90 25.55
CA THR A 411 6.55 0.06 26.34
C THR A 411 5.63 0.89 25.44
N ARG A 412 6.16 1.35 24.29
CA ARG A 412 5.39 2.09 23.28
C ARG A 412 4.38 1.21 22.56
N LEU A 413 4.75 -0.02 22.20
CA LEU A 413 3.84 -1.00 21.61
C LEU A 413 2.67 -1.31 22.56
N TYR A 414 2.96 -1.43 23.85
CA TYR A 414 1.94 -1.68 24.89
C TYR A 414 1.00 -0.48 25.04
N ALA A 415 1.53 0.74 25.04
CA ALA A 415 0.74 1.98 25.08
C ALA A 415 -0.12 2.18 23.82
N LEU A 416 0.33 1.66 22.67
CA LEU A 416 -0.41 1.74 21.42
C LEU A 416 -1.63 0.80 21.40
N LEU A 417 -1.59 -0.28 22.17
CA LEU A 417 -2.71 -1.22 22.32
C LEU A 417 -3.84 -0.60 23.17
N ASP A 418 -4.63 0.25 22.53
CA ASP A 418 -5.79 0.94 23.12
C ASP A 418 -7.11 0.45 22.54
N ALA A 419 -8.23 0.79 23.18
CA ALA A 419 -9.59 0.42 22.76
C ALA A 419 -9.87 0.81 21.31
N SER A 420 -9.35 1.95 20.84
CA SER A 420 -9.55 2.40 19.47
C SER A 420 -8.95 1.46 18.42
N VAL A 421 -7.83 0.76 18.72
CA VAL A 421 -7.07 -0.03 17.75
C VAL A 421 -7.92 -1.14 17.13
N LEU A 422 -8.73 -1.80 17.96
CA LEU A 422 -9.61 -2.90 17.55
C LEU A 422 -10.76 -2.45 16.64
N HIS A 423 -11.03 -1.14 16.57
CA HIS A 423 -12.04 -0.55 15.70
C HIS A 423 -11.45 0.14 14.46
N THR A 424 -10.12 0.15 14.30
CA THR A 424 -9.48 0.78 13.13
C THR A 424 -9.58 -0.08 11.88
N ARG A 425 -9.59 0.58 10.70
CA ARG A 425 -9.53 -0.10 9.40
C ARG A 425 -8.25 -0.93 9.22
N TYR A 426 -7.15 -0.52 9.85
CA TYR A 426 -5.83 -1.14 9.71
C TYR A 426 -5.53 -2.20 10.78
N ARG A 427 -6.55 -2.63 11.56
CA ARG A 427 -6.36 -3.57 12.67
C ARG A 427 -5.74 -4.91 12.27
N SER A 428 -6.12 -5.50 11.13
CA SER A 428 -5.55 -6.78 10.69
C SER A 428 -4.04 -6.65 10.43
N ARG A 429 -3.63 -5.52 9.85
CA ARG A 429 -2.20 -5.22 9.65
C ARG A 429 -1.46 -5.09 10.98
N PHE A 430 -2.08 -4.40 11.94
CA PHE A 430 -1.53 -4.30 13.28
C PHE A 430 -1.42 -5.66 13.98
N MET A 431 -2.46 -6.52 13.90
CA MET A 431 -2.43 -7.85 14.50
C MET A 431 -1.37 -8.77 13.90
N ARG A 432 -1.14 -8.70 12.57
CA ARG A 432 -0.02 -9.40 11.92
C ARG A 432 1.33 -8.96 12.47
N MET A 433 1.52 -7.65 12.63
CA MET A 433 2.74 -7.11 13.22
C MET A 433 2.90 -7.52 14.68
N LEU A 434 1.81 -7.46 15.45
CA LEU A 434 1.81 -7.84 16.87
C LEU A 434 2.18 -9.32 17.07
N ASP A 435 1.68 -10.23 16.23
CA ASP A 435 2.08 -11.65 16.22
C ASP A 435 3.57 -11.80 15.91
N THR A 436 4.07 -11.06 14.92
CA THR A 436 5.49 -11.07 14.58
C THR A 436 6.34 -10.58 15.77
N PHE A 437 5.96 -9.50 16.44
CA PHE A 437 6.72 -8.90 17.54
C PHE A 437 6.74 -9.76 18.81
N LEU A 438 5.65 -10.47 19.08
CA LEU A 438 5.50 -11.31 20.27
C LEU A 438 5.85 -12.79 20.04
N SER A 439 6.10 -13.19 18.79
CA SER A 439 6.61 -14.53 18.46
C SER A 439 8.07 -14.78 18.89
N SER A 440 8.79 -13.74 19.31
CA SER A 440 10.19 -13.85 19.72
C SER A 440 10.34 -14.61 21.05
N MET A 441 11.11 -15.69 21.02
CA MET A 441 11.39 -16.53 22.20
C MET A 441 12.26 -15.84 23.26
N LEU A 442 12.90 -14.72 22.92
CA LEU A 442 13.78 -13.98 23.83
C LEU A 442 13.02 -13.03 24.76
N LEU A 443 11.70 -12.97 24.64
CA LEU A 443 10.89 -12.04 25.43
C LEU A 443 10.65 -12.55 26.85
N PRO A 444 10.81 -11.68 27.87
CA PRO A 444 10.33 -11.96 29.21
C PRO A 444 8.85 -12.35 29.21
N VAL A 445 8.53 -13.45 29.90
CA VAL A 445 7.16 -13.97 30.03
C VAL A 445 6.20 -12.89 30.57
N ALA A 446 6.67 -12.02 31.46
CA ALA A 446 5.90 -10.91 32.00
C ALA A 446 5.33 -9.98 30.90
N ILE A 447 6.11 -9.70 29.85
CA ILE A 447 5.67 -8.87 28.72
C ILE A 447 4.56 -9.59 27.94
N VAL A 448 4.75 -10.87 27.62
CA VAL A 448 3.73 -11.64 26.88
C VAL A 448 2.42 -11.70 27.68
N ALA A 449 2.51 -11.91 28.99
CA ALA A 449 1.35 -11.92 29.88
C ALA A 449 0.65 -10.56 29.94
N SER A 450 1.39 -9.44 30.01
CA SER A 450 0.80 -8.10 30.03
C SER A 450 0.06 -7.77 28.74
N PHE A 451 0.64 -8.13 27.58
CA PHE A 451 -0.03 -7.99 26.28
C PHE A 451 -1.27 -8.86 26.19
N THR A 452 -1.18 -10.13 26.62
CA THR A 452 -2.31 -11.07 26.63
C THR A 452 -3.45 -10.54 27.51
N LYS A 453 -3.16 -10.16 28.77
CA LYS A 453 -4.17 -9.62 29.71
C LYS A 453 -4.77 -8.31 29.22
N ARG A 454 -3.96 -7.36 28.71
CA ARG A 454 -4.49 -6.10 28.16
C ARG A 454 -5.39 -6.37 26.95
N LEU A 455 -4.98 -7.24 26.03
CA LEU A 455 -5.79 -7.62 24.87
C LEU A 455 -7.10 -8.29 25.29
N SER A 456 -7.07 -9.18 26.29
CA SER A 456 -8.28 -9.79 26.88
C SER A 456 -9.22 -8.74 27.48
N ARG A 457 -8.71 -7.72 28.20
CA ARG A 457 -9.55 -6.62 28.71
C ARG A 457 -10.16 -5.78 27.59
N LEU A 458 -9.39 -5.47 26.55
CA LEU A 458 -9.89 -4.71 25.40
C LEU A 458 -10.93 -5.50 24.61
N SER A 459 -10.80 -6.84 24.58
CA SER A 459 -11.73 -7.72 23.87
C SER A 459 -13.19 -7.59 24.39
N LEU A 460 -13.40 -7.26 25.67
CA LEU A 460 -14.74 -7.03 26.24
C LEU A 460 -15.53 -5.92 25.55
N ARG A 461 -14.84 -4.94 24.95
CA ARG A 461 -15.46 -3.82 24.22
C ARG A 461 -15.27 -3.96 22.71
N ALA A 462 -14.64 -5.03 22.25
CA ALA A 462 -14.28 -5.21 20.86
C ALA A 462 -15.47 -5.65 20.00
N THR A 463 -15.31 -5.49 18.69
CA THR A 463 -16.24 -6.06 17.71
C THR A 463 -16.07 -7.58 17.64
N PRO A 464 -17.11 -8.36 17.28
CA PRO A 464 -16.96 -9.80 17.05
C PRO A 464 -15.92 -10.12 15.99
N ALA A 465 -15.79 -9.25 14.98
CA ALA A 465 -14.76 -9.33 13.95
C ALA A 465 -13.35 -9.32 14.56
N ALA A 466 -13.10 -8.45 15.54
CA ALA A 466 -11.84 -8.44 16.29
C ALA A 466 -11.72 -9.64 17.25
N LEU A 467 -12.80 -10.11 17.88
CA LEU A 467 -12.76 -11.28 18.77
C LEU A 467 -12.27 -12.55 18.06
N VAL A 468 -12.70 -12.75 16.81
CA VAL A 468 -12.27 -13.90 15.98
C VAL A 468 -10.76 -13.87 15.70
N GLU A 469 -10.12 -12.69 15.72
CA GLU A 469 -8.65 -12.56 15.62
C GLU A 469 -7.95 -12.70 16.98
N ILE A 470 -8.54 -12.14 18.04
CA ILE A 470 -7.96 -12.10 19.39
C ILE A 470 -7.92 -13.49 20.05
N ILE A 471 -8.97 -14.29 19.90
CA ILE A 471 -9.05 -15.65 20.47
C ILE A 471 -7.88 -16.55 20.02
N PRO A 472 -7.64 -16.76 18.71
CA PRO A 472 -6.55 -17.62 18.25
C PRO A 472 -5.18 -16.99 18.53
N PHE A 473 -5.09 -15.66 18.55
CA PHE A 473 -3.87 -14.95 18.95
C PHE A 473 -3.49 -15.26 20.41
N ILE A 474 -4.43 -15.12 21.35
CA ILE A 474 -4.20 -15.45 22.77
C ILE A 474 -3.87 -16.93 22.94
N TRP A 475 -4.59 -17.80 22.22
CA TRP A 475 -4.32 -19.24 22.23
C TRP A 475 -2.88 -19.54 21.78
N ASN A 476 -2.42 -18.91 20.70
CA ASN A 476 -1.06 -19.07 20.20
C ASN A 476 -0.04 -18.59 21.22
N MET A 477 -0.25 -17.41 21.85
CA MET A 477 0.66 -16.87 22.86
C MET A 477 0.80 -17.79 24.09
N LEU A 478 -0.31 -18.35 24.57
CA LEU A 478 -0.31 -19.28 25.71
C LEU A 478 0.37 -20.60 25.37
N LYS A 479 0.20 -21.10 24.13
CA LYS A 479 0.88 -22.32 23.68
C LYS A 479 2.39 -22.11 23.51
N HIS A 480 2.82 -20.95 23.01
CA HIS A 480 4.24 -20.61 22.85
C HIS A 480 4.93 -20.34 24.20
N HIS A 481 4.21 -19.78 25.17
CA HIS A 481 4.72 -19.48 26.51
C HIS A 481 3.93 -20.20 27.60
N PRO A 482 4.24 -21.47 27.92
CA PRO A 482 3.50 -22.28 28.89
C PRO A 482 3.36 -21.66 30.29
N SER A 483 4.31 -20.82 30.71
CA SER A 483 4.24 -20.08 31.98
C SER A 483 3.03 -19.14 32.06
N CYS A 484 2.52 -18.65 30.92
CA CYS A 484 1.30 -17.85 30.87
C CYS A 484 0.02 -18.70 31.06
N MET A 485 0.11 -20.05 30.99
CA MET A 485 -1.03 -20.94 31.22
C MET A 485 -1.62 -20.79 32.62
N GLN A 486 -0.81 -20.33 33.60
CA GLN A 486 -1.28 -20.04 34.96
C GLN A 486 -2.40 -18.99 35.00
N MET A 487 -2.53 -18.18 33.94
CA MET A 487 -3.58 -17.17 33.83
C MET A 487 -4.95 -17.78 33.46
N ILE A 488 -4.98 -18.99 32.88
CA ILE A 488 -6.21 -19.75 32.63
C ILE A 488 -6.50 -20.72 33.77
N HIS A 489 -5.48 -21.45 34.22
CA HIS A 489 -5.60 -22.47 35.25
C HIS A 489 -4.57 -22.21 36.35
N ARG A 490 -5.04 -21.90 37.56
CA ARG A 490 -4.19 -21.63 38.72
C ARG A 490 -4.45 -22.65 39.79
N ASP A 491 -3.38 -23.16 40.36
CA ASP A 491 -3.42 -24.06 41.51
C ASP A 491 -3.44 -23.24 42.80
N TRP A 492 -4.28 -23.62 43.75
CA TRP A 492 -4.31 -23.05 45.10
C TRP A 492 -3.88 -24.13 46.10
N ASP A 493 -2.95 -23.79 47.00
CA ASP A 493 -2.47 -24.69 48.07
C ASP A 493 -1.99 -26.08 47.61
N GLY A 494 -1.51 -26.19 46.36
CA GLY A 494 -1.04 -27.45 45.77
C GLY A 494 -2.17 -28.38 45.30
N ASP A 495 -3.43 -27.94 45.34
CA ASP A 495 -4.57 -28.65 44.79
C ASP A 495 -5.02 -27.98 43.47
N HIS A 496 -5.04 -28.78 42.42
CA HIS A 496 -5.42 -28.41 41.05
C HIS A 496 -6.95 -28.38 40.87
N LEU A 497 -7.71 -28.92 41.82
CA LEU A 497 -9.18 -28.94 41.82
C LEU A 497 -9.79 -27.95 42.80
N ALA A 498 -8.98 -27.27 43.61
CA ALA A 498 -9.47 -26.31 44.57
C ALA A 498 -10.12 -25.12 43.84
N LEU A 499 -11.43 -24.90 44.09
CA LEU A 499 -12.04 -23.60 43.88
C LEU A 499 -11.33 -22.65 44.84
N GLY A 500 -10.41 -21.83 44.34
CA GLY A 500 -9.64 -20.88 45.14
C GLY A 500 -10.51 -19.99 46.06
N PRO A 501 -9.89 -19.25 46.99
CA PRO A 501 -10.60 -18.43 47.96
C PRO A 501 -11.55 -17.43 47.26
N SER A 502 -12.72 -17.20 47.87
CA SER A 502 -13.67 -16.21 47.36
C SER A 502 -13.14 -14.79 47.58
N GLY A 503 -13.33 -13.91 46.59
CA GLY A 503 -12.94 -12.50 46.70
C GLY A 503 -11.46 -12.19 46.40
N VAL A 504 -10.77 -13.03 45.63
CA VAL A 504 -9.43 -12.72 45.11
C VAL A 504 -9.47 -11.40 44.33
N GLN A 505 -8.68 -10.42 44.76
CA GLN A 505 -8.49 -9.17 44.02
C GLN A 505 -7.54 -9.40 42.85
N ASP A 506 -7.87 -8.84 41.69
CA ASP A 506 -7.01 -8.88 40.50
C ASP A 506 -5.78 -7.98 40.73
N PRO A 507 -4.54 -8.52 40.77
CA PRO A 507 -3.33 -7.72 40.95
C PRO A 507 -2.93 -6.92 39.71
N PHE A 508 -3.56 -7.14 38.55
CA PHE A 508 -3.19 -6.47 37.31
C PHE A 508 -3.54 -4.97 37.30
N ASP A 509 -2.51 -4.12 37.16
CA ASP A 509 -2.68 -2.67 36.98
C ASP A 509 -2.88 -2.30 35.49
N PRO A 510 -4.05 -1.79 35.09
CA PRO A 510 -4.29 -1.36 33.72
C PRO A 510 -3.57 -0.06 33.32
N HIS A 511 -3.21 0.79 34.28
CA HIS A 511 -2.65 2.13 34.02
C HIS A 511 -1.13 2.14 33.90
N GLU A 512 -0.47 1.05 34.31
CA GLU A 512 0.97 0.91 34.22
C GLU A 512 1.44 0.97 32.74
N PRO A 513 2.39 1.86 32.38
CA PRO A 513 2.88 1.97 31.02
C PRO A 513 3.92 0.90 30.67
N ASN A 514 4.67 0.39 31.65
CA ASN A 514 5.71 -0.61 31.39
C ASN A 514 5.14 -2.03 31.49
N PRO A 515 5.11 -2.82 30.39
CA PRO A 515 4.59 -4.19 30.39
C PRO A 515 5.29 -5.13 31.38
N LEU A 516 6.51 -4.81 31.82
CA LEU A 516 7.23 -5.62 32.80
C LEU A 516 6.64 -5.55 34.21
N PHE A 517 5.98 -4.44 34.58
CA PHE A 517 5.56 -4.17 35.97
C PHE A 517 4.04 -4.22 36.16
N THR A 518 3.27 -4.71 35.19
CA THR A 518 1.80 -4.72 35.27
C THR A 518 1.23 -5.85 36.15
N HIS A 519 2.06 -6.73 36.70
CA HIS A 519 1.66 -7.92 37.46
C HIS A 519 0.64 -8.84 36.74
N ALA A 520 0.69 -8.90 35.41
CA ALA A 520 -0.29 -9.67 34.62
C ALA A 520 -0.20 -11.19 34.79
N LEU A 521 0.98 -11.74 35.09
CA LEU A 521 1.14 -13.16 35.37
C LEU A 521 0.39 -13.59 36.63
N GLU A 522 0.35 -12.72 37.64
CA GLU A 522 -0.35 -12.94 38.89
C GLU A 522 -1.87 -12.74 38.74
N SER A 523 -2.33 -12.25 37.60
CA SER A 523 -3.75 -12.15 37.24
C SER A 523 -4.26 -13.40 36.51
N SER A 524 -5.59 -13.52 36.40
CA SER A 524 -6.27 -14.51 35.56
C SER A 524 -6.99 -13.87 34.36
N LEU A 525 -7.33 -14.67 33.34
CA LEU A 525 -8.02 -14.24 32.12
C LEU A 525 -9.54 -14.42 32.21
N TRP A 526 -10.17 -13.77 33.21
CA TRP A 526 -11.63 -13.83 33.36
C TRP A 526 -12.36 -13.29 32.13
N GLU A 527 -11.78 -12.33 31.42
CA GLU A 527 -12.41 -11.68 30.29
C GLU A 527 -12.67 -12.66 29.14
N ILE A 528 -11.71 -13.53 28.85
CA ILE A 528 -11.88 -14.58 27.83
C ILE A 528 -12.90 -15.63 28.29
N SER A 529 -12.93 -15.93 29.60
CA SER A 529 -13.89 -16.89 30.15
C SER A 529 -15.34 -16.47 29.93
N THR A 530 -15.63 -15.15 29.93
CA THR A 530 -16.98 -14.61 29.72
C THR A 530 -17.53 -14.87 28.32
N PHE A 531 -16.68 -15.09 27.31
CA PHE A 531 -17.14 -15.32 25.94
C PHE A 531 -17.63 -16.75 25.68
N GLY A 532 -17.42 -17.71 26.59
CA GLY A 532 -18.00 -19.05 26.46
C GLY A 532 -17.28 -20.14 27.24
N ALA A 533 -15.97 -19.97 27.50
CA ALA A 533 -15.16 -21.02 28.15
C ALA A 533 -15.65 -21.37 29.56
N TYR A 534 -16.17 -20.40 30.32
CA TYR A 534 -16.69 -20.64 31.67
C TYR A 534 -17.86 -21.62 31.68
N HIS A 535 -18.81 -21.46 30.75
CA HIS A 535 -20.02 -22.28 30.72
C HIS A 535 -19.71 -23.75 30.41
N LEU A 536 -18.79 -24.01 29.48
CA LEU A 536 -18.35 -25.37 29.17
C LEU A 536 -17.58 -26.00 30.35
N SER A 537 -16.70 -25.23 31.01
CA SER A 537 -15.95 -25.73 32.18
C SER A 537 -16.88 -26.16 33.33
N GLN A 538 -17.98 -25.45 33.58
CA GLN A 538 -18.96 -25.84 34.61
C GLN A 538 -19.73 -27.10 34.23
N SER A 539 -20.13 -27.23 32.95
CA SER A 539 -20.84 -28.41 32.45
C SER A 539 -20.01 -29.69 32.57
N SER A 540 -18.70 -29.59 32.34
CA SER A 540 -17.76 -30.71 32.48
C SER A 540 -17.55 -31.13 33.93
N GLN A 541 -17.50 -30.18 34.88
CA GLN A 541 -17.29 -30.48 36.30
C GLN A 541 -18.56 -31.00 37.03
N HIS A 542 -19.76 -30.59 36.61
CA HIS A 542 -21.00 -30.88 37.34
C HIS A 542 -21.92 -31.94 36.69
N GLY A 543 -21.49 -32.60 35.60
CA GLY A 543 -22.23 -33.72 35.00
C GLY A 543 -23.66 -33.40 34.51
N LYS A 544 -24.02 -32.11 34.42
CA LYS A 544 -25.31 -31.67 33.87
C LYS A 544 -25.19 -31.58 32.36
N SER A 545 -26.11 -32.27 31.67
CA SER A 545 -26.26 -32.25 30.20
C SER A 545 -26.13 -30.83 29.65
N ALA A 546 -25.29 -30.67 28.62
CA ALA A 546 -24.94 -29.42 27.93
C ALA A 546 -26.11 -28.74 27.17
N THR A 547 -27.35 -29.03 27.54
CA THR A 547 -28.57 -28.65 26.81
C THR A 547 -29.29 -27.43 27.38
N ASP A 548 -28.82 -26.83 28.48
CA ASP A 548 -29.59 -25.82 29.23
C ASP A 548 -28.89 -24.45 29.40
N GLY A 549 -27.89 -24.14 28.58
CA GLY A 549 -27.19 -22.86 28.64
C GLY A 549 -27.10 -22.18 27.28
N GLY A 550 -27.71 -21.01 27.17
CA GLY A 550 -27.67 -20.18 25.96
C GLY A 550 -26.28 -19.63 25.66
N ASP A 551 -26.15 -19.05 24.46
CA ASP A 551 -24.91 -18.42 24.01
C ASP A 551 -24.52 -17.26 24.95
N THR A 552 -23.30 -17.28 25.51
CA THR A 552 -22.77 -16.21 26.37
C THR A 552 -22.44 -14.95 25.58
N HIS A 553 -21.96 -15.11 24.33
CA HIS A 553 -21.84 -14.05 23.35
C HIS A 553 -23.01 -14.14 22.36
N TYR A 554 -23.57 -13.00 21.94
CA TYR A 554 -24.76 -12.98 21.08
C TYR A 554 -24.59 -13.70 19.73
N LEU A 555 -23.34 -13.84 19.28
CA LEU A 555 -22.98 -14.65 18.12
C LEU A 555 -22.43 -16.00 18.57
N GLY A 556 -23.21 -17.06 18.37
CA GLY A 556 -22.86 -18.42 18.81
C GLY A 556 -21.54 -18.96 18.25
N SER A 557 -21.11 -18.53 17.05
CA SER A 557 -19.80 -18.95 16.49
C SER A 557 -18.61 -18.45 17.32
N VAL A 558 -18.73 -17.27 17.94
CA VAL A 558 -17.70 -16.74 18.85
C VAL A 558 -17.72 -17.50 20.16
N THR A 559 -18.90 -17.84 20.69
CA THR A 559 -19.04 -18.65 21.90
C THR A 559 -18.39 -20.03 21.74
N SER A 560 -18.69 -20.74 20.65
CA SER A 560 -18.09 -22.04 20.33
C SER A 560 -16.60 -21.95 20.05
N PHE A 561 -16.09 -20.80 19.61
CA PHE A 561 -14.66 -20.64 19.38
C PHE A 561 -13.91 -20.26 20.66
N ALA A 562 -14.50 -19.45 21.53
CA ALA A 562 -13.93 -19.14 22.84
C ALA A 562 -13.88 -20.38 23.76
N SER A 563 -14.73 -21.40 23.53
CA SER A 563 -14.70 -22.62 24.33
C SER A 563 -13.43 -23.47 24.15
N ILE A 564 -12.62 -23.21 23.12
CA ILE A 564 -11.31 -23.89 22.93
C ILE A 564 -10.36 -23.73 24.13
N PHE A 565 -10.55 -22.69 24.94
CA PHE A 565 -9.75 -22.45 26.15
C PHE A 565 -10.16 -23.33 27.33
N ALA A 566 -11.37 -23.89 27.33
CA ALA A 566 -11.82 -24.87 28.32
C ALA A 566 -11.52 -26.32 27.89
N GLU A 567 -11.23 -26.52 26.61
CA GLU A 567 -10.85 -27.81 26.04
C GLU A 567 -9.33 -28.04 26.14
N PRO A 568 -8.87 -29.30 26.08
CA PRO A 568 -7.45 -29.58 26.05
C PRO A 568 -6.78 -29.00 24.78
N PHE A 569 -5.60 -28.39 24.93
CA PHE A 569 -4.82 -27.75 23.87
C PHE A 569 -4.19 -28.78 22.91
N THR A 570 -5.02 -29.40 22.09
CA THR A 570 -4.66 -30.46 21.12
C THR A 570 -4.06 -29.90 19.83
N GLN A 571 -4.59 -28.78 19.34
CA GLN A 571 -4.03 -28.09 18.17
C GLN A 571 -2.61 -27.59 18.47
N PRO A 572 -1.68 -27.54 17.50
CA PRO A 572 -0.34 -27.00 17.70
C PRO A 572 -0.29 -25.47 17.53
N ARG A 573 -0.99 -24.93 16.52
CA ARG A 573 -1.05 -23.50 16.20
C ARG A 573 -2.31 -23.20 15.38
N TYR A 574 -2.91 -22.03 15.60
CA TYR A 574 -3.89 -21.44 14.68
C TYR A 574 -3.18 -20.47 13.74
N GLU A 575 -3.35 -20.64 12.43
CA GLU A 575 -2.86 -19.69 11.44
C GLU A 575 -3.73 -18.43 11.49
N LEU A 576 -3.13 -17.29 11.89
CA LEU A 576 -3.90 -16.06 12.06
C LEU A 576 -4.44 -15.51 10.73
N GLU A 577 -3.76 -15.77 9.60
CA GLU A 577 -4.19 -15.26 8.29
C GLU A 577 -5.60 -15.69 7.90
N ASP A 578 -6.06 -16.86 8.33
CA ASP A 578 -7.41 -17.37 8.08
C ASP A 578 -8.50 -16.56 8.82
N PHE A 579 -8.14 -15.94 9.94
CA PHE A 579 -9.07 -15.20 10.80
C PHE A 579 -9.00 -13.69 10.55
N LEU A 580 -7.85 -13.22 10.07
CA LEU A 580 -7.61 -11.81 9.75
C LEU A 580 -8.50 -11.33 8.61
N ASP A 581 -8.77 -10.02 8.58
CA ASP A 581 -9.61 -9.36 7.56
C ASP A 581 -11.09 -9.75 7.57
N THR A 582 -11.53 -10.49 8.60
CA THR A 582 -12.97 -10.75 8.83
C THR A 582 -13.67 -9.45 9.18
N THR A 583 -14.70 -9.04 8.43
CA THR A 583 -15.48 -7.81 8.71
C THR A 583 -16.94 -8.15 9.01
N TYR A 584 -17.72 -7.17 9.45
CA TYR A 584 -19.16 -7.37 9.62
C TYR A 584 -19.87 -7.82 8.33
N SER A 585 -19.40 -7.36 7.16
CA SER A 585 -19.99 -7.79 5.89
C SER A 585 -19.70 -9.26 5.62
N THR A 586 -18.46 -9.72 5.82
CA THR A 586 -18.13 -11.14 5.62
C THR A 586 -18.83 -12.04 6.63
N MET A 587 -18.93 -11.60 7.90
CA MET A 587 -19.70 -12.32 8.92
C MET A 587 -21.18 -12.43 8.56
N PHE A 588 -21.79 -11.34 8.09
CA PHE A 588 -23.18 -11.32 7.67
C PHE A 588 -23.42 -12.21 6.43
N GLU A 589 -22.54 -12.15 5.44
CA GLU A 589 -22.58 -13.03 4.27
C GLU A 589 -22.44 -14.51 4.66
N ASN A 590 -21.57 -14.81 5.62
CA ASN A 590 -21.40 -16.18 6.11
C ASN A 590 -22.66 -16.69 6.82
N GLU A 591 -23.27 -15.88 7.69
CA GLU A 591 -24.51 -16.27 8.39
C GLU A 591 -25.73 -16.34 7.45
N THR A 592 -25.85 -15.44 6.48
CA THR A 592 -26.91 -15.50 5.46
C THR A 592 -26.76 -16.75 4.57
N ARG A 593 -25.54 -17.11 4.18
CA ARG A 593 -25.29 -18.35 3.44
C ARG A 593 -25.62 -19.60 4.26
N LYS A 594 -25.28 -19.63 5.56
CA LYS A 594 -25.61 -20.75 6.46
C LYS A 594 -27.12 -20.91 6.62
N THR A 595 -27.84 -19.82 6.87
CA THR A 595 -29.29 -19.82 7.05
C THR A 595 -30.03 -20.22 5.76
N LEU A 596 -29.59 -19.74 4.59
CA LEU A 596 -30.12 -20.17 3.29
C LEU A 596 -29.88 -21.66 3.04
N LYS A 597 -28.68 -22.18 3.32
CA LYS A 597 -28.39 -23.62 3.22
C LYS A 597 -29.23 -24.46 4.17
N ARG A 598 -29.43 -23.99 5.42
CA ARG A 598 -30.31 -24.66 6.39
C ARG A 598 -31.76 -24.73 5.89
N ARG A 599 -32.26 -23.63 5.30
CA ARG A 599 -33.59 -23.59 4.68
C ARG A 599 -33.71 -24.51 3.45
N HIS A 600 -32.67 -24.61 2.63
CA HIS A 600 -32.65 -25.57 1.53
C HIS A 600 -32.57 -27.02 2.03
N SER A 601 -31.84 -27.29 3.12
CA SER A 601 -31.78 -28.61 3.72
C SER A 601 -33.09 -29.02 4.39
N SER A 602 -33.81 -28.09 5.01
CA SER A 602 -35.15 -28.34 5.57
C SER A 602 -36.22 -28.51 4.51
N ASN A 603 -36.03 -27.93 3.32
CA ASN A 603 -36.95 -28.05 2.18
C ASN A 603 -36.60 -29.20 1.22
N LYS A 604 -35.50 -29.94 1.45
CA LYS A 604 -35.29 -31.20 0.74
C LYS A 604 -36.37 -32.18 1.23
N PRO A 605 -37.18 -32.79 0.35
CA PRO A 605 -38.07 -33.85 0.77
C PRO A 605 -37.22 -34.91 1.45
N ILE A 606 -37.63 -35.31 2.66
CA ILE A 606 -37.01 -36.41 3.39
C ILE A 606 -37.06 -37.60 2.44
N VAL A 607 -35.91 -37.99 1.87
CA VAL A 607 -35.83 -39.21 1.09
C VAL A 607 -36.13 -40.31 2.10
N PRO A 608 -37.25 -41.05 1.97
CA PRO A 608 -37.53 -42.15 2.88
C PRO A 608 -36.31 -43.07 2.84
N PRO A 609 -35.86 -43.61 3.99
CA PRO A 609 -34.73 -44.52 4.01
C PRO A 609 -34.97 -45.59 2.95
N ALA A 610 -33.95 -45.90 2.14
CA ALA A 610 -34.07 -46.85 1.05
C ALA A 610 -34.74 -48.12 1.59
N LEU A 611 -35.99 -48.34 1.18
CA LEU A 611 -36.70 -49.58 1.45
C LEU A 611 -35.90 -50.64 0.69
N ASN A 612 -35.05 -51.38 1.41
CA ASN A 612 -34.52 -52.62 0.89
C ASN A 612 -35.72 -53.41 0.35
N PRO A 613 -35.71 -53.83 -0.93
CA PRO A 613 -36.85 -54.55 -1.50
C PRO A 613 -37.14 -55.74 -0.59
N LEU A 614 -38.41 -55.82 -0.16
CA LEU A 614 -38.90 -56.89 0.70
C LEU A 614 -38.70 -58.22 -0.01
N ASP A 615 -37.59 -58.90 0.28
CA ASP A 615 -37.42 -60.30 -0.10
C ASP A 615 -38.22 -61.15 0.89
N LEU A 616 -39.55 -61.12 0.73
CA LEU A 616 -40.52 -61.94 1.44
C LEU A 616 -40.48 -63.38 0.90
N THR A 617 -39.30 -64.00 0.91
CA THR A 617 -39.24 -65.46 0.90
C THR A 617 -39.48 -65.93 2.33
N LEU A 618 -40.73 -66.29 2.63
CA LEU A 618 -41.15 -66.89 3.89
C LEU A 618 -40.53 -68.28 4.07
N ALA A 619 -39.23 -68.34 4.32
CA ALA A 619 -38.55 -69.56 4.75
C ALA A 619 -38.35 -69.51 6.27
N VAL A 620 -39.27 -70.13 7.01
CA VAL A 620 -39.06 -70.38 8.44
C VAL A 620 -38.04 -71.53 8.57
N PRO A 621 -36.91 -71.34 9.28
CA PRO A 621 -35.99 -72.45 9.54
C PRO A 621 -36.72 -73.58 10.29
N PRO A 622 -36.56 -74.85 9.89
CA PRO A 622 -37.39 -75.96 10.39
C PRO A 622 -37.29 -76.18 11.92
N ILE A 623 -36.26 -75.62 12.56
CA ILE A 623 -35.97 -75.76 13.99
C ILE A 623 -37.00 -75.06 14.90
N LEU A 624 -37.82 -74.13 14.38
CA LEU A 624 -38.87 -73.46 15.18
C LEU A 624 -40.22 -74.18 15.18
N ALA A 625 -40.43 -75.18 14.31
CA ALA A 625 -41.70 -75.90 14.25
C ALA A 625 -41.89 -76.91 15.39
N GLU A 626 -40.80 -77.39 16.01
CA GLU A 626 -40.87 -78.48 16.99
C GLU A 626 -41.29 -78.04 18.41
N LYS A 627 -41.25 -76.75 18.74
CA LYS A 627 -41.60 -76.27 20.10
C LYS A 627 -43.04 -75.79 20.27
N SER A 628 -43.82 -75.61 19.20
CA SER A 628 -45.19 -75.05 19.30
C SER A 628 -46.29 -75.86 18.62
N GLY A 629 -46.01 -77.06 18.11
CA GLY A 629 -47.00 -78.03 17.63
C GLY A 629 -47.78 -77.68 16.34
N HIS A 630 -47.88 -76.41 15.96
CA HIS A 630 -48.54 -75.95 14.73
C HIS A 630 -47.67 -74.94 13.98
N HIS A 631 -47.29 -75.31 12.76
CA HIS A 631 -46.41 -74.52 11.88
C HIS A 631 -46.97 -73.13 11.58
N ASP A 632 -48.27 -73.03 11.32
CA ASP A 632 -48.94 -71.75 11.00
C ASP A 632 -48.92 -70.76 12.18
N ALA A 633 -49.00 -71.25 13.42
CA ALA A 633 -48.92 -70.40 14.61
C ALA A 633 -47.50 -69.85 14.83
N ALA A 634 -46.46 -70.63 14.53
CA ALA A 634 -45.06 -70.19 14.60
C ALA A 634 -44.75 -69.14 13.52
N VAL A 635 -45.21 -69.38 12.29
CA VAL A 635 -45.07 -68.46 11.16
C VAL A 635 -45.74 -67.11 11.48
N ARG A 636 -46.99 -67.13 11.97
CA ARG A 636 -47.70 -65.90 12.35
C ARG A 636 -47.02 -65.13 13.48
N ARG A 637 -46.41 -65.81 14.44
CA ARG A 637 -45.70 -65.17 15.56
C ARG A 637 -44.41 -64.49 15.10
N GLU A 638 -43.66 -65.14 14.21
CA GLU A 638 -42.44 -64.60 13.64
C GLU A 638 -42.73 -63.43 12.68
N ILE A 639 -43.77 -63.53 11.85
CA ILE A 639 -44.26 -62.42 11.01
C ILE A 639 -44.67 -61.23 11.89
N ARG A 640 -45.40 -61.47 12.99
CA ARG A 640 -45.82 -60.42 13.94
C ARG A 640 -44.62 -59.71 14.58
N LYS A 641 -43.59 -60.48 14.97
CA LYS A 641 -42.35 -59.93 15.56
C LYS A 641 -41.58 -59.07 14.56
N ARG A 642 -41.49 -59.49 13.29
CA ARG A 642 -40.80 -58.75 12.23
C ARG A 642 -41.56 -57.50 11.79
N LEU A 643 -42.89 -57.55 11.67
CA LEU A 643 -43.69 -56.35 11.39
C LEU A 643 -43.60 -55.30 12.51
N GLN A 644 -43.52 -55.71 13.78
CA GLN A 644 -43.30 -54.79 14.91
C GLN A 644 -41.91 -54.13 14.92
N LEU A 645 -40.89 -54.81 14.40
CA LEU A 645 -39.55 -54.24 14.21
C LEU A 645 -39.52 -53.24 13.05
N TYR A 646 -40.28 -53.50 11.98
CA TYR A 646 -40.38 -52.60 10.83
C TYR A 646 -41.19 -51.33 11.11
N ALA A 647 -42.28 -51.42 11.89
CA ALA A 647 -43.09 -50.25 12.24
C ALA A 647 -42.33 -49.21 13.09
N PHE A 648 -41.29 -49.64 13.81
CA PHE A 648 -40.48 -48.77 14.68
C PHE A 648 -39.02 -49.30 14.73
N PRO A 649 -38.16 -48.89 13.79
CA PRO A 649 -36.78 -49.35 13.74
C PRO A 649 -35.98 -48.84 14.96
N SER A 650 -35.36 -49.74 15.74
CA SER A 650 -34.34 -49.38 16.72
C SER A 650 -32.99 -49.96 16.28
N ALA A 651 -31.92 -49.19 16.46
CA ALA A 651 -30.57 -49.63 16.08
C ALA A 651 -29.97 -50.67 17.05
N ASP A 652 -30.46 -50.72 18.29
CA ASP A 652 -29.96 -51.62 19.35
C ASP A 652 -31.08 -52.52 19.92
N PRO A 653 -30.74 -53.72 20.44
CA PRO A 653 -31.71 -54.60 21.06
C PRO A 653 -32.19 -54.01 22.41
N PRO A 654 -33.50 -54.07 22.71
CA PRO A 654 -34.06 -53.41 23.87
C PRO A 654 -33.60 -54.07 25.17
N GLN A 655 -33.03 -53.29 26.08
CA GLN A 655 -32.84 -53.65 27.48
C GLN A 655 -33.74 -52.76 28.34
N GLY A 656 -34.81 -53.35 28.89
CA GLY A 656 -35.63 -52.77 29.96
C GLY A 656 -37.09 -52.50 29.60
N ASP A 657 -38.01 -52.82 30.54
CA ASP A 657 -39.45 -52.52 30.43
C ASP A 657 -39.68 -51.00 30.61
N THR A 658 -39.59 -50.26 29.51
CA THR A 658 -39.98 -48.84 29.48
C THR A 658 -41.49 -48.69 29.21
N PRO A 659 -42.14 -47.58 29.61
CA PRO A 659 -43.57 -47.34 29.34
C PRO A 659 -43.92 -47.38 27.84
N LEU A 660 -42.96 -47.04 26.98
CA LEU A 660 -43.06 -47.14 25.53
C LEU A 660 -43.18 -48.59 25.05
N GLU A 661 -42.58 -49.55 25.74
CA GLU A 661 -42.71 -50.98 25.41
C GLU A 661 -44.05 -51.56 25.83
N GLN A 662 -44.61 -51.11 26.96
CA GLN A 662 -45.95 -51.51 27.39
C GLN A 662 -47.00 -51.02 26.39
N ASN A 663 -46.85 -49.78 25.89
CA ASN A 663 -47.68 -49.25 24.81
C ASN A 663 -47.46 -49.99 23.47
N ARG A 664 -46.22 -50.43 23.15
CA ARG A 664 -45.95 -51.29 21.97
C ARG A 664 -46.61 -52.66 22.07
N ARG A 665 -46.69 -53.25 23.27
CA ARG A 665 -47.36 -54.54 23.50
C ARG A 665 -48.89 -54.43 23.46
N ALA A 666 -49.45 -53.27 23.81
CA ALA A 666 -50.89 -53.03 23.89
C ALA A 666 -51.53 -52.63 22.54
N LEU A 667 -50.76 -52.38 21.48
CA LEU A 667 -51.29 -51.87 20.21
C LEU A 667 -51.92 -53.00 19.34
N PRO A 668 -53.22 -52.96 19.02
CA PRO A 668 -53.84 -53.89 18.08
C PRO A 668 -53.40 -53.58 16.63
N LEU A 669 -53.02 -54.63 15.88
CA LEU A 669 -52.41 -54.50 14.55
C LEU A 669 -53.32 -53.91 13.47
N ASP A 670 -54.65 -53.94 13.65
CA ASP A 670 -55.60 -53.43 12.67
C ASP A 670 -55.67 -51.89 12.64
N ASP A 671 -55.23 -51.21 13.70
CA ASP A 671 -55.19 -49.74 13.72
C ASP A 671 -54.00 -49.17 12.93
N CYS A 672 -52.92 -49.95 12.74
CA CYS A 672 -51.77 -49.54 11.92
C CYS A 672 -52.17 -49.31 10.44
N ALA A 673 -53.20 -50.00 9.94
CA ALA A 673 -53.70 -49.81 8.58
C ALA A 673 -54.45 -48.47 8.40
N ARG A 674 -55.00 -47.89 9.48
CA ARG A 674 -55.71 -46.59 9.42
C ARG A 674 -54.77 -45.40 9.24
N PHE A 675 -53.51 -45.53 9.67
CA PHE A 675 -52.50 -44.48 9.50
C PHE A 675 -51.98 -44.34 8.07
N TRP A 676 -52.27 -45.30 7.18
CA TRP A 676 -51.79 -45.30 5.79
C TRP A 676 -52.80 -44.77 4.76
N ASN A 677 -54.01 -44.38 5.17
CA ASN A 677 -55.05 -43.81 4.27
C ASN A 677 -55.10 -42.27 4.28
N ILE A 678 -53.97 -41.60 4.51
CA ILE A 678 -53.84 -40.17 4.20
C ILE A 678 -52.76 -40.02 3.13
N LEU A 679 -53.19 -40.20 1.88
CA LEU A 679 -52.67 -39.53 0.67
C LEU A 679 -53.78 -39.53 -0.39
#